data_AF-A0ABD5M316-F1
#
_entry.id   AF-A0ABD5M316-F1
#
_cell.length_a   1.000
_cell.length_b   1.000
_cell.length_c   1.000
_cell.angle_alpha   90.00
_cell.angle_beta   90.00
_cell.angle_gamma   90.00
#
_symmetry.space_group_name_H-M   'P 1'
#
loop_
_entity.id
_entity.type
_entity.pdbx_description
1 polymer ?
#
loop_
_entity_poly.entity_id
_entity_poly.type
_entity_poly.pdbx_seq_one_letter_code
_entity_poly.pdbx_strand_id
1 'polypeptide(L)'
;MSARTGYLGALIAAVVLVAAVSGGVGATAGSADGTIPGSNVTANGSATGNATVPHENPDKIREDGNDRRVATYLTSRLGDRLTESALAISAGEYERGRAPLDEEYGDLLDQYAEVASDLDEEALAERFNLTREQQRSVIETIEELDATRAEYEQAVEAGNEERRRELARELLAGAAELNQTATELNQQYEALGNETEIDFETAQQAIEDAQLQVGEAAALIEQREFTATRLVAETNRTAVSVSDPAMVSGRLTTANGTPIANGPIRVRVGADTLITRTDRNGTFATTYRPLLAATSASNLTVTYEPAGSDRYLPAIRTVPIAIAGQANTSVTITEATETTAFSQPVRANATVRVTGAPAGAIGGIPVELSVAGRRLATAKTGPDGQVEVGSALPANVMTGEVDLEVAIDRRDAAVERSAATDSLAVRSTPTRLSLNATAADEGAVAVTGRLTTDDGRVLAAQEVVITVAGAEAGRIVTDGDGRYRETLSVPNDIERGESAAVTASFDGAGSNLEGAAVTRQVTRPQSNGASDTSEVDGVTEDVGVAENVGVRLFLVGGLIVVGVLLVIGSRSGRAWGRRFGSQLGLVAESADNVSPDSTTPSSAAAEGAETGTDASGDTTPEDTAFDRARTALSAGEPDDAVRIAYAAMRSRLGLSESDATATHWEFYRQQKDDTTVDQTQLRTVTEAYETAAFAPDSVAPDTAIDAVTASDELAGRDRQADD
;
A
#
# COMPACT_ATOMS: atom_id res chain seq x y z
N MET A 1 15.77 17.27 -47.95
CA MET A 1 14.90 17.79 -49.02
C MET A 1 13.50 17.30 -48.72
N SER A 2 12.41 18.06 -48.60
CA SER A 2 12.07 19.49 -48.61
C SER A 2 10.63 19.48 -48.01
N ALA A 3 10.38 20.00 -46.81
CA ALA A 3 10.00 21.37 -46.49
C ALA A 3 8.60 21.82 -46.97
N ARG A 4 7.78 22.22 -45.97
CA ARG A 4 6.73 23.28 -45.95
C ARG A 4 5.39 22.90 -46.61
N THR A 5 4.21 23.24 -46.06
CA THR A 5 3.64 24.46 -45.43
C THR A 5 2.30 24.02 -44.78
N GLY A 6 1.76 24.50 -43.66
CA GLY A 6 1.74 25.85 -43.09
C GLY A 6 0.49 26.62 -43.57
N TYR A 7 -0.65 26.52 -42.85
CA TYR A 7 -1.72 27.52 -42.88
C TYR A 7 -2.43 27.63 -41.52
N LEU A 8 -2.36 28.83 -40.96
CA LEU A 8 -3.16 29.38 -39.87
C LEU A 8 -4.54 29.81 -40.42
N GLY A 9 -5.62 29.69 -39.66
CA GLY A 9 -6.93 30.25 -39.99
C GLY A 9 -7.91 30.18 -38.81
N ALA A 10 -8.30 31.34 -38.31
CA ALA A 10 -9.00 31.62 -37.06
C ALA A 10 -10.50 31.22 -37.02
N LEU A 11 -10.93 30.76 -35.83
CA LEU A 11 -12.01 31.27 -34.96
C LEU A 11 -13.42 31.55 -35.53
N ILE A 12 -14.41 31.11 -34.73
CA ILE A 12 -15.85 31.45 -34.65
C ILE A 12 -16.82 30.49 -35.35
N ALA A 13 -17.47 29.63 -34.56
CA ALA A 13 -18.91 29.36 -34.67
C ALA A 13 -19.42 28.77 -33.34
N ALA A 14 -20.19 29.59 -32.62
CA ALA A 14 -21.01 29.18 -31.49
C ALA A 14 -22.19 28.34 -31.98
N VAL A 15 -22.49 27.24 -31.29
CA VAL A 15 -23.81 26.60 -31.33
C VAL A 15 -24.25 26.33 -29.89
N VAL A 16 -25.01 27.29 -29.37
CA VAL A 16 -25.93 27.11 -28.26
C VAL A 16 -27.21 26.52 -28.86
N LEU A 17 -27.63 25.35 -28.38
CA LEU A 17 -28.93 24.77 -28.72
C LEU A 17 -29.75 24.67 -27.43
N VAL A 18 -30.42 25.78 -27.11
CA VAL A 18 -31.53 25.85 -26.16
C VAL A 18 -32.78 25.41 -26.91
N ALA A 19 -33.34 24.27 -26.54
CA ALA A 19 -34.68 23.86 -26.95
C ALA A 19 -35.68 24.26 -25.87
N ALA A 20 -36.40 25.36 -26.13
CA ALA A 20 -37.64 25.71 -25.45
C ALA A 20 -38.80 25.35 -26.38
N VAL A 21 -39.69 24.46 -25.95
CA VAL A 21 -41.06 24.37 -26.46
C VAL A 21 -41.99 24.44 -25.26
N SER A 22 -42.61 25.61 -25.14
CA SER A 22 -43.72 25.94 -24.25
C SER A 22 -45.02 25.30 -24.73
N GLY A 23 -45.78 24.72 -23.82
CA GLY A 23 -47.19 24.35 -23.99
C GLY A 23 -47.91 24.43 -22.66
N GLY A 24 -48.47 25.60 -22.34
CA GLY A 24 -49.29 25.81 -21.16
C GLY A 24 -50.76 25.46 -21.40
N VAL A 25 -51.43 24.94 -20.37
CA VAL A 25 -52.88 24.94 -20.22
C VAL A 25 -53.18 25.45 -18.82
N GLY A 26 -53.81 26.62 -18.73
CA GLY A 26 -54.40 27.14 -17.50
C GLY A 26 -55.91 26.90 -17.52
N ALA A 27 -56.46 26.51 -16.37
CA ALA A 27 -57.90 26.62 -16.10
C ALA A 27 -58.10 27.19 -14.69
N THR A 28 -58.94 28.22 -14.68
CA THR A 28 -59.32 29.17 -13.63
C THR A 28 -60.14 28.57 -12.48
N ALA A 29 -59.99 29.12 -11.27
CA ALA A 29 -61.01 29.05 -10.21
C ALA A 29 -61.51 30.47 -9.89
N GLY A 30 -62.79 30.72 -10.19
CA GLY A 30 -63.54 31.92 -9.85
C GLY A 30 -64.57 31.64 -8.74
N SER A 31 -64.79 32.64 -7.89
CA SER A 31 -65.62 32.64 -6.69
C SER A 31 -67.13 32.83 -6.94
N ALA A 32 -67.97 32.36 -6.01
CA ALA A 32 -69.33 32.87 -5.66
C ALA A 32 -69.65 32.40 -4.21
N ASP A 33 -69.76 33.27 -3.19
CA ASP A 33 -70.96 34.01 -2.72
C ASP A 33 -72.08 33.09 -2.18
N GLY A 34 -72.67 33.18 -0.97
CA GLY A 34 -72.54 34.07 0.20
C GLY A 34 -73.60 33.72 1.28
N THR A 35 -73.41 34.27 2.50
CA THR A 35 -74.45 34.77 3.47
C THR A 35 -74.83 34.00 4.79
N ILE A 36 -74.21 34.47 5.92
CA ILE A 36 -74.77 34.97 7.25
C ILE A 36 -75.41 33.98 8.27
N PRO A 37 -75.44 34.19 9.64
CA PRO A 37 -74.94 35.28 10.53
C PRO A 37 -74.04 34.86 11.72
N GLY A 38 -73.47 35.87 12.40
CA GLY A 38 -72.73 35.73 13.64
C GLY A 38 -73.54 35.59 14.93
N SER A 39 -72.84 35.26 16.01
CA SER A 39 -73.21 35.46 17.41
C SER A 39 -71.94 35.61 18.25
N ASN A 40 -71.81 36.74 18.94
CA ASN A 40 -70.82 37.03 19.97
C ASN A 40 -71.18 36.31 21.29
N VAL A 41 -70.21 35.70 21.98
CA VAL A 41 -70.09 35.73 23.46
C VAL A 41 -68.60 35.70 23.85
N THR A 42 -68.27 36.50 24.86
CA THR A 42 -66.97 37.00 25.32
C THR A 42 -66.41 36.24 26.53
N ALA A 43 -65.11 36.47 26.80
CA ALA A 43 -64.35 36.30 28.07
C ALA A 43 -63.71 34.90 28.28
N ASN A 44 -62.50 34.72 28.81
CA ASN A 44 -61.65 35.58 29.64
C ASN A 44 -60.20 34.99 29.68
N GLY A 45 -59.18 35.86 29.68
CA GLY A 45 -57.83 35.70 30.26
C GLY A 45 -57.03 34.39 30.13
N SER A 46 -56.02 34.39 29.25
CA SER A 46 -54.58 34.23 29.59
C SER A 46 -53.75 34.31 28.30
N ALA A 47 -53.20 35.49 28.01
CA ALA A 47 -52.20 35.64 26.97
C ALA A 47 -50.84 35.25 27.55
N THR A 48 -50.42 34.00 27.36
CA THR A 48 -49.00 33.66 27.33
C THR A 48 -48.51 34.04 25.95
N GLY A 49 -47.85 35.20 25.86
CA GLY A 49 -47.23 35.66 24.62
C GLY A 49 -46.13 34.68 24.19
N ASN A 50 -46.33 34.02 23.05
CA ASN A 50 -45.25 33.39 22.31
C ASN A 50 -44.59 34.46 21.45
N ALA A 51 -43.81 35.34 22.09
CA ALA A 51 -42.97 36.30 21.40
C ALA A 51 -41.67 35.57 21.03
N THR A 52 -41.48 35.27 19.75
CA THR A 52 -40.16 34.92 19.22
C THR A 52 -39.21 36.09 19.49
N VAL A 53 -38.10 35.83 20.18
CA VAL A 53 -37.09 36.85 20.49
C VAL A 53 -36.57 37.44 19.17
N PRO A 54 -36.55 38.78 18.99
CA PRO A 54 -35.95 39.41 17.80
C PRO A 54 -34.44 39.10 17.73
N HIS A 55 -33.86 39.09 16.53
CA HIS A 55 -32.41 38.94 16.35
C HIS A 55 -31.63 39.94 17.24
N GLU A 56 -30.91 39.42 18.23
CA GLU A 56 -30.04 40.20 19.12
C GLU A 56 -28.63 40.30 18.53
N ASN A 57 -27.95 41.42 18.77
CA ASN A 57 -26.59 41.65 18.27
C ASN A 57 -25.61 40.68 18.97
N PRO A 58 -24.85 39.85 18.24
CA PRO A 58 -23.92 38.87 18.81
C PRO A 58 -22.93 39.46 19.81
N ASP A 59 -22.47 40.69 19.58
CA ASP A 59 -21.49 41.38 20.45
C ASP A 59 -22.07 41.79 21.82
N LYS A 60 -23.39 41.65 22.00
CA LYS A 60 -24.12 42.01 23.23
C LYS A 60 -24.60 40.82 24.03
N ILE A 61 -24.63 39.64 23.44
CA ILE A 61 -24.94 38.40 24.15
C ILE A 61 -23.65 37.91 24.80
N ARG A 62 -23.65 37.79 26.13
CA ARG A 62 -22.56 37.22 26.93
C ARG A 62 -23.03 35.98 27.69
N GLU A 63 -24.05 35.33 27.16
CA GLU A 63 -24.55 34.06 27.69
C GLU A 63 -23.75 32.96 27.01
N ASP A 64 -23.23 32.03 27.81
CA ASP A 64 -22.50 30.88 27.28
C ASP A 64 -23.44 30.09 26.37
N GLY A 65 -22.96 29.78 25.15
CA GLY A 65 -23.70 28.93 24.21
C GLY A 65 -23.95 27.54 24.80
N ASN A 66 -24.92 26.82 24.24
CA ASN A 66 -25.07 25.41 24.56
C ASN A 66 -24.26 24.59 23.56
N ASP A 67 -22.97 24.42 23.86
CA ASP A 67 -22.00 23.76 22.97
C ASP A 67 -22.42 22.33 22.64
N ARG A 68 -23.02 21.61 23.59
CA ARG A 68 -23.61 20.28 23.33
C ARG A 68 -24.69 20.32 22.25
N ARG A 69 -25.53 21.35 22.23
CA ARG A 69 -26.57 21.47 21.20
C ARG A 69 -25.97 21.77 19.82
N VAL A 70 -24.89 22.53 19.77
CA VAL A 70 -24.16 22.82 18.53
C VAL A 70 -23.45 21.56 18.03
N ALA A 71 -22.76 20.84 18.93
CA ALA A 71 -22.15 19.55 18.66
C ALA A 71 -23.15 18.55 18.07
N THR A 72 -24.31 18.33 18.70
CA THR A 72 -25.36 17.44 18.17
C THR A 72 -25.86 17.85 16.78
N TYR A 73 -25.99 19.15 16.52
CA TYR A 73 -26.39 19.64 15.20
C TYR A 73 -25.32 19.35 14.13
N LEU A 74 -24.05 19.57 14.47
CA LEU A 74 -22.92 19.33 13.56
C LEU A 74 -22.70 17.84 13.30
N THR A 75 -22.74 16.98 14.33
CA THR A 75 -22.63 15.53 14.16
C THR A 75 -23.76 14.98 13.30
N SER A 76 -25.01 15.42 13.51
CA SER A 76 -26.14 15.03 12.65
C SER A 76 -25.91 15.41 11.19
N ARG A 77 -25.35 16.60 10.92
CA ARG A 77 -25.02 17.03 9.55
C ARG A 77 -23.89 16.22 8.93
N LEU A 78 -22.84 15.90 9.71
CA LEU A 78 -21.76 15.01 9.26
C LEU A 78 -22.32 13.62 8.95
N GLY A 79 -23.19 13.08 9.80
CA GLY A 79 -23.87 11.81 9.58
C GLY A 79 -24.73 11.79 8.31
N ASP A 80 -25.56 12.83 8.10
CA ASP A 80 -26.38 12.97 6.88
C ASP A 80 -25.52 12.93 5.61
N ARG A 81 -24.35 13.58 5.64
CA ARG A 81 -23.42 13.63 4.49
C ARG A 81 -22.77 12.29 4.21
N LEU A 82 -22.39 11.53 5.24
CA LEU A 82 -21.88 10.16 5.09
C LEU A 82 -22.95 9.25 4.48
N THR A 83 -24.19 9.35 4.95
CA THR A 83 -25.32 8.58 4.42
C THR A 83 -25.66 8.96 2.98
N GLU A 84 -25.68 10.25 2.65
CA GLU A 84 -25.87 10.74 1.27
C GLU A 84 -24.80 10.18 0.32
N SER A 85 -23.54 10.20 0.76
CA SER A 85 -22.43 9.62 0.01
C SER A 85 -22.61 8.11 -0.20
N ALA A 86 -22.97 7.36 0.85
CA ALA A 86 -23.14 5.90 0.78
C ALA A 86 -24.26 5.50 -0.19
N LEU A 87 -25.38 6.21 -0.19
CA LEU A 87 -26.50 5.99 -1.10
C LEU A 87 -26.13 6.24 -2.57
N ALA A 88 -25.25 7.20 -2.84
CA ALA A 88 -24.77 7.45 -4.20
C ALA A 88 -23.80 6.35 -4.67
N ILE A 89 -23.02 5.75 -3.76
CA ILE A 89 -22.11 4.62 -4.06
C ILE A 89 -22.91 3.41 -4.55
N SER A 90 -23.97 3.03 -3.84
CA SER A 90 -24.79 1.86 -4.23
C SER A 90 -25.54 2.06 -5.56
N ALA A 91 -25.76 3.32 -5.96
CA ALA A 91 -26.33 3.66 -7.26
C ALA A 91 -25.30 3.71 -8.41
N GLY A 92 -24.01 3.48 -8.13
CA GLY A 92 -22.91 3.62 -9.10
C GLY A 92 -22.59 5.07 -9.47
N GLU A 93 -22.99 6.04 -8.65
CA GLU A 93 -22.84 7.47 -8.92
C GLU A 93 -21.62 8.05 -8.18
N TYR A 94 -20.42 7.57 -8.49
CA TYR A 94 -19.19 7.85 -7.72
C TYR A 94 -18.86 9.33 -7.56
N GLU A 95 -19.02 10.15 -8.60
CA GLU A 95 -18.82 11.60 -8.51
C GLU A 95 -19.82 12.25 -7.53
N ARG A 96 -21.08 11.79 -7.52
CA ARG A 96 -22.09 12.25 -6.55
C ARG A 96 -21.85 11.70 -5.16
N GLY A 97 -21.24 10.51 -5.03
CA GLY A 97 -20.80 9.97 -3.76
C GLY A 97 -19.66 10.76 -3.14
N ARG A 98 -18.77 11.35 -3.93
CA ARG A 98 -17.65 12.17 -3.41
C ARG A 98 -18.09 13.54 -2.91
N ALA A 99 -18.99 14.19 -3.64
CA ALA A 99 -19.38 15.58 -3.37
C ALA A 99 -19.82 15.84 -1.91
N PRO A 100 -20.62 14.98 -1.24
CA PRO A 100 -20.98 15.15 0.16
C PRO A 100 -19.80 15.09 1.14
N LEU A 101 -18.67 14.51 0.74
CA LEU A 101 -17.49 14.30 1.59
C LEU A 101 -16.41 15.38 1.39
N ASP A 102 -16.61 16.31 0.45
CA ASP A 102 -15.61 17.29 0.01
C ASP A 102 -15.50 18.52 0.94
N GLU A 103 -15.40 19.72 0.37
CA GLU A 103 -15.11 20.95 1.11
C GLU A 103 -16.15 21.20 2.21
N GLU A 104 -17.43 20.99 1.92
CA GLU A 104 -18.50 21.24 2.89
C GLU A 104 -18.44 20.29 4.10
N TYR A 105 -18.07 19.02 3.90
CA TYR A 105 -17.85 18.11 5.03
C TYR A 105 -16.63 18.55 5.84
N GLY A 106 -15.55 18.95 5.16
CA GLY A 106 -14.36 19.50 5.81
C GLY A 106 -14.71 20.69 6.69
N ASP A 107 -15.46 21.65 6.16
CA ASP A 107 -15.90 22.83 6.90
C ASP A 107 -16.77 22.48 8.11
N LEU A 108 -17.67 21.49 7.99
CA LEU A 108 -18.50 21.01 9.10
C LEU A 108 -17.67 20.28 10.16
N LEU A 109 -16.68 19.51 9.74
CA LEU A 109 -15.79 18.77 10.62
C LEU A 109 -14.87 19.71 11.39
N ASP A 110 -14.33 20.74 10.74
CA ASP A 110 -13.51 21.77 11.38
C ASP A 110 -14.34 22.55 12.43
N GLN A 111 -15.60 22.89 12.10
CA GLN A 111 -16.53 23.49 13.07
C GLN A 111 -16.83 22.56 14.24
N TYR A 112 -16.99 21.26 13.98
CA TYR A 112 -17.24 20.27 15.02
C TYR A 112 -16.02 20.09 15.93
N ALA A 113 -14.81 20.01 15.36
CA ALA A 113 -13.57 19.84 16.11
C ALA A 113 -13.33 21.00 17.09
N GLU A 114 -13.65 22.24 16.69
CA GLU A 114 -13.57 23.40 17.58
C GLU A 114 -14.51 23.24 18.79
N VAL A 115 -15.77 22.88 18.56
CA VAL A 115 -16.77 22.68 19.64
C VAL A 115 -16.46 21.44 20.48
N ALA A 116 -15.92 20.39 19.86
CA ALA A 116 -15.56 19.15 20.52
C ALA A 116 -14.41 19.34 21.52
N SER A 117 -13.48 20.28 21.26
CA SER A 117 -12.41 20.59 22.21
C SER A 117 -12.92 21.21 23.51
N ASP A 118 -14.01 21.99 23.44
CA ASP A 118 -14.66 22.54 24.63
C ASP A 118 -15.49 21.48 25.41
N LEU A 119 -15.76 20.33 24.79
CA LEU A 119 -16.56 19.23 25.34
C LEU A 119 -15.74 18.00 25.74
N ASP A 120 -14.41 18.02 25.57
CA ASP A 120 -13.51 16.85 25.71
C ASP A 120 -13.91 15.67 24.78
N GLU A 121 -14.41 15.97 23.56
CA GLU A 121 -14.92 15.02 22.56
C GLU A 121 -14.04 14.94 21.29
N GLU A 122 -12.75 15.31 21.36
CA GLU A 122 -11.87 15.39 20.19
C GLU A 122 -11.69 14.05 19.46
N ALA A 123 -11.71 12.94 20.21
CA ALA A 123 -11.62 11.59 19.64
C ALA A 123 -12.76 11.27 18.66
N LEU A 124 -13.95 11.87 18.87
CA LEU A 124 -15.09 11.69 18.00
C LEU A 124 -14.91 12.45 16.67
N ALA A 125 -14.28 13.63 16.70
CA ALA A 125 -13.94 14.37 15.49
C ALA A 125 -12.92 13.60 14.64
N GLU A 126 -11.90 13.01 15.27
CA GLU A 126 -10.96 12.12 14.59
C GLU A 126 -11.66 10.91 13.96
N ARG A 127 -12.66 10.33 14.63
CA ARG A 127 -13.45 9.21 14.08
C ARG A 127 -14.26 9.63 12.86
N PHE A 128 -14.96 10.77 12.90
CA PHE A 128 -15.66 11.30 11.72
C PHE A 128 -14.71 11.57 10.54
N ASN A 129 -13.48 12.00 10.79
CA ASN A 129 -12.48 12.16 9.74
C ASN A 129 -12.08 10.80 9.15
N LEU A 130 -11.77 9.82 10.00
CA LEU A 130 -11.38 8.48 9.59
C LEU A 130 -12.49 7.80 8.76
N THR A 131 -13.75 7.89 9.19
CA THR A 131 -14.90 7.34 8.46
C THR A 131 -15.01 7.97 7.07
N ARG A 132 -14.85 9.29 6.96
CA ARG A 132 -14.81 9.98 5.66
C ARG A 132 -13.70 9.45 4.76
N GLU A 133 -12.49 9.31 5.29
CA GLU A 133 -11.32 8.84 4.53
C GLU A 133 -11.52 7.41 4.03
N GLN A 134 -12.03 6.52 4.89
CA GLN A 134 -12.36 5.14 4.50
C GLN A 134 -13.47 5.07 3.46
N GLN A 135 -14.52 5.89 3.59
CA GLN A 135 -15.59 5.94 2.60
C GLN A 135 -15.10 6.45 1.24
N ARG A 136 -14.23 7.46 1.21
CA ARG A 136 -13.55 7.89 -0.03
C ARG A 136 -12.72 6.78 -0.65
N SER A 137 -12.01 6.01 0.18
CA SER A 137 -11.26 4.84 -0.29
C SER A 137 -12.18 3.80 -0.92
N VAL A 138 -13.34 3.51 -0.33
CA VAL A 138 -14.35 2.61 -0.91
C VAL A 138 -14.82 3.12 -2.28
N ILE A 139 -15.14 4.42 -2.40
CA ILE A 139 -15.55 5.01 -3.69
C ILE A 139 -14.46 4.81 -4.76
N GLU A 140 -13.21 5.12 -4.41
CA GLU A 140 -12.06 4.99 -5.32
C GLU A 140 -11.84 3.54 -5.76
N THR A 141 -11.84 2.59 -4.82
CA THR A 141 -11.66 1.17 -5.14
C THR A 141 -12.77 0.64 -6.07
N ILE A 142 -14.03 1.02 -5.85
CA ILE A 142 -15.13 0.58 -6.71
C ILE A 142 -14.98 1.17 -8.13
N GLU A 143 -14.66 2.47 -8.24
CA GLU A 143 -14.46 3.10 -9.55
C GLU A 143 -13.30 2.46 -10.33
N GLU A 144 -12.18 2.18 -9.66
CA GLU A 144 -11.04 1.48 -10.27
C GLU A 144 -11.41 0.07 -10.74
N LEU A 145 -12.23 -0.65 -9.96
CA LEU A 145 -12.71 -1.98 -10.33
C LEU A 145 -13.63 -1.93 -11.55
N ASP A 146 -14.52 -0.95 -11.66
CA ASP A 146 -15.36 -0.78 -12.85
C ASP A 146 -14.54 -0.41 -14.09
N ALA A 147 -13.54 0.46 -13.95
CA ALA A 147 -12.61 0.76 -15.04
C ALA A 147 -11.84 -0.50 -15.49
N THR A 148 -11.35 -1.29 -14.53
CA THR A 148 -10.66 -2.56 -14.81
C THR A 148 -11.59 -3.58 -15.48
N ARG A 149 -12.87 -3.62 -15.09
CA ARG A 149 -13.88 -4.48 -15.73
C ARG A 149 -14.11 -4.08 -17.18
N ALA A 150 -14.20 -2.78 -17.47
CA ALA A 150 -14.33 -2.29 -18.84
C ALA A 150 -13.10 -2.65 -19.70
N GLU A 151 -11.88 -2.58 -19.16
CA GLU A 151 -10.68 -3.05 -19.86
C GLU A 151 -10.70 -4.57 -20.07
N TYR A 152 -11.21 -5.32 -19.09
CA TYR A 152 -11.32 -6.78 -19.17
C TYR A 152 -12.27 -7.21 -20.28
N GLU A 153 -13.43 -6.56 -20.40
CA GLU A 153 -14.40 -6.78 -21.48
C GLU A 153 -13.79 -6.48 -22.85
N GLN A 154 -13.05 -5.37 -22.98
CA GLN A 154 -12.32 -5.06 -24.22
C GLN A 154 -11.27 -6.14 -24.55
N ALA A 155 -10.58 -6.69 -23.55
CA ALA A 155 -9.63 -7.78 -23.74
C ALA A 155 -10.32 -9.08 -24.17
N VAL A 156 -11.54 -9.36 -23.69
CA VAL A 156 -12.39 -10.47 -24.13
C VAL A 156 -12.76 -10.28 -25.61
N GLU A 157 -13.27 -9.12 -25.99
CA GLU A 157 -13.64 -8.80 -27.38
C GLU A 157 -12.45 -8.89 -28.35
N ALA A 158 -11.27 -8.45 -27.89
CA ALA A 158 -10.03 -8.52 -28.66
C ALA A 158 -9.41 -9.93 -28.72
N GLY A 159 -9.92 -10.89 -27.94
CA GLY A 159 -9.35 -12.24 -27.83
C GLY A 159 -7.95 -12.27 -27.22
N ASN A 160 -7.57 -11.26 -26.42
CA ASN A 160 -6.25 -11.18 -25.79
C ASN A 160 -6.25 -11.95 -24.47
N GLU A 161 -5.99 -13.25 -24.53
CA GLU A 161 -6.07 -14.13 -23.35
C GLU A 161 -5.12 -13.75 -22.21
N GLU A 162 -3.91 -13.29 -22.52
CA GLU A 162 -2.92 -12.89 -21.52
C GLU A 162 -3.43 -11.68 -20.74
N ARG A 163 -3.81 -10.60 -21.46
CA ARG A 163 -4.33 -9.38 -20.84
C ARG A 163 -5.63 -9.64 -20.08
N ARG A 164 -6.52 -10.46 -20.64
CA ARG A 164 -7.79 -10.85 -20.01
C ARG A 164 -7.57 -11.50 -18.64
N ARG A 165 -6.62 -12.45 -18.53
CA ARG A 165 -6.34 -13.13 -17.24
C ARG A 165 -5.60 -12.24 -16.25
N GLU A 166 -4.75 -11.32 -16.72
CA GLU A 166 -4.12 -10.33 -15.85
C GLU A 166 -5.16 -9.40 -15.21
N LEU A 167 -6.06 -8.84 -16.03
CA LEU A 167 -7.16 -7.98 -15.58
C LEU A 167 -8.14 -8.72 -14.67
N ALA A 168 -8.46 -9.98 -14.99
CA ALA A 168 -9.29 -10.81 -14.14
C ALA A 168 -8.67 -11.00 -12.73
N ARG A 169 -7.36 -11.22 -12.63
CA ARG A 169 -6.69 -11.28 -11.31
C ARG A 169 -6.70 -9.95 -10.58
N GLU A 170 -6.54 -8.85 -11.31
CA GLU A 170 -6.62 -7.49 -10.75
C GLU A 170 -8.01 -7.23 -10.16
N LEU A 171 -9.07 -7.63 -10.85
CA LEU A 171 -10.45 -7.57 -10.35
C LEU A 171 -10.66 -8.42 -9.09
N LEU A 172 -10.14 -9.66 -9.04
CA LEU A 172 -10.25 -10.51 -7.85
C LEU A 172 -9.52 -9.91 -6.65
N ALA A 173 -8.32 -9.36 -6.88
CA ALA A 173 -7.53 -8.73 -5.82
C ALA A 173 -8.23 -7.46 -5.29
N GLY A 174 -8.71 -6.60 -6.18
CA GLY A 174 -9.41 -5.38 -5.76
C GLY A 174 -10.78 -5.66 -5.11
N ALA A 175 -11.50 -6.70 -5.53
CA ALA A 175 -12.74 -7.11 -4.85
C ALA A 175 -12.48 -7.59 -3.41
N ALA A 176 -11.38 -8.31 -3.16
CA ALA A 176 -10.97 -8.70 -1.81
C ALA A 176 -10.55 -7.49 -0.95
N GLU A 177 -9.87 -6.50 -1.55
CA GLU A 177 -9.49 -5.24 -0.89
C GLU A 177 -10.72 -4.38 -0.55
N LEU A 178 -11.69 -4.29 -1.46
CA LEU A 178 -12.96 -3.62 -1.23
C LEU A 178 -13.71 -4.26 -0.04
N ASN A 179 -13.82 -5.59 -0.02
CA ASN A 179 -14.47 -6.32 1.07
C ASN A 179 -13.84 -6.02 2.45
N GLN A 180 -12.51 -5.97 2.51
CA GLN A 180 -11.81 -5.59 3.74
C GLN A 180 -12.13 -4.13 4.14
N THR A 181 -12.02 -3.20 3.20
CA THR A 181 -12.21 -1.76 3.45
C THR A 181 -13.66 -1.44 3.85
N ALA A 182 -14.63 -2.08 3.20
CA ALA A 182 -16.05 -1.95 3.52
C ALA A 182 -16.38 -2.52 4.91
N THR A 183 -15.79 -3.66 5.29
CA THR A 183 -15.91 -4.22 6.65
C THR A 183 -15.38 -3.25 7.71
N GLU A 184 -14.20 -2.66 7.47
CA GLU A 184 -13.60 -1.67 8.38
C GLU A 184 -14.47 -0.39 8.48
N LEU A 185 -15.03 0.07 7.36
CA LEU A 185 -15.94 1.21 7.32
C LEU A 185 -17.24 0.95 8.10
N ASN A 186 -17.84 -0.23 7.95
CA ASN A 186 -19.04 -0.61 8.70
C ASN A 186 -18.79 -0.63 10.21
N GLN A 187 -17.62 -1.08 10.66
CA GLN A 187 -17.22 -0.99 12.08
C GLN A 187 -17.11 0.47 12.55
N GLN A 188 -16.66 1.40 11.70
CA GLN A 188 -16.66 2.82 12.05
C GLN A 188 -18.07 3.39 12.15
N TYR A 189 -18.98 3.00 11.25
CA TYR A 189 -20.39 3.41 11.33
C TYR A 189 -21.05 2.92 12.62
N GLU A 190 -20.83 1.67 13.02
CA GLU A 190 -21.32 1.15 14.31
C GLU A 190 -20.75 1.95 15.49
N ALA A 191 -19.44 2.25 15.46
CA ALA A 191 -18.78 3.00 16.51
C ALA A 191 -19.30 4.44 16.61
N LEU A 192 -19.55 5.11 15.48
CA LEU A 192 -20.13 6.44 15.44
C LEU A 192 -21.59 6.45 15.90
N GLY A 193 -22.41 5.48 15.46
CA GLY A 193 -23.82 5.40 15.87
C GLY A 193 -24.00 5.20 17.38
N ASN A 194 -23.14 4.37 17.97
CA ASN A 194 -23.12 4.15 19.42
C ASN A 194 -22.72 5.40 20.24
N GLU A 195 -21.94 6.31 19.65
CA GLU A 195 -21.42 7.51 20.33
C GLU A 195 -22.27 8.76 20.09
N THR A 196 -23.01 8.83 18.97
CA THR A 196 -23.66 10.07 18.49
C THR A 196 -25.18 10.00 18.38
N GLU A 197 -25.80 8.86 18.71
CA GLU A 197 -27.24 8.59 18.49
C GLU A 197 -27.69 8.68 17.02
N ILE A 198 -26.75 8.77 16.07
CA ILE A 198 -27.03 8.79 14.63
C ILE A 198 -27.24 7.36 14.13
N ASP A 199 -28.29 7.17 13.32
CA ASP A 199 -28.57 5.90 12.67
C ASP A 199 -27.85 5.81 11.31
N PHE A 200 -26.94 4.85 11.20
CA PHE A 200 -26.17 4.57 9.99
C PHE A 200 -26.62 3.30 9.25
N GLU A 201 -27.72 2.66 9.66
CA GLU A 201 -28.19 1.39 9.08
C GLU A 201 -28.39 1.50 7.56
N THR A 202 -28.94 2.63 7.10
CA THR A 202 -29.11 2.91 5.66
C THR A 202 -27.77 3.06 4.92
N ALA A 203 -26.78 3.70 5.55
CA ALA A 203 -25.46 3.88 4.96
C ALA A 203 -24.72 2.55 4.87
N GLN A 204 -24.75 1.76 5.95
CA GLN A 204 -24.15 0.43 6.02
C GLN A 204 -24.74 -0.50 4.96
N GLN A 205 -26.07 -0.54 4.83
CA GLN A 205 -26.74 -1.34 3.81
C GLN A 205 -26.34 -0.93 2.38
N ALA A 206 -26.19 0.37 2.10
CA ALA A 206 -25.76 0.83 0.79
C ALA A 206 -24.31 0.41 0.45
N ILE A 207 -23.40 0.44 1.43
CA ILE A 207 -22.03 -0.04 1.25
C ILE A 207 -22.00 -1.56 1.05
N GLU A 208 -22.79 -2.30 1.80
CA GLU A 208 -22.94 -3.76 1.66
C GLU A 208 -23.48 -4.14 0.28
N ASP A 209 -24.52 -3.46 -0.21
CA ASP A 209 -25.08 -3.68 -1.54
C ASP A 209 -24.02 -3.48 -2.64
N ALA A 210 -23.21 -2.42 -2.53
CA ALA A 210 -22.14 -2.14 -3.48
C ALA A 210 -21.02 -3.20 -3.43
N GLN A 211 -20.63 -3.63 -2.23
CA GLN A 211 -19.65 -4.69 -2.02
C GLN A 211 -20.13 -6.01 -2.63
N LEU A 212 -21.39 -6.40 -2.38
CA LEU A 212 -22.00 -7.61 -2.92
C LEU A 212 -22.00 -7.60 -4.44
N GLN A 213 -22.43 -6.50 -5.06
CA GLN A 213 -22.46 -6.37 -6.52
C GLN A 213 -21.07 -6.56 -7.16
N VAL A 214 -20.04 -5.94 -6.58
CA VAL A 214 -18.65 -6.07 -7.07
C VAL A 214 -18.11 -7.50 -6.85
N GLY A 215 -18.38 -8.07 -5.68
CA GLY A 215 -17.99 -9.44 -5.33
C GLY A 215 -18.60 -10.49 -6.25
N GLU A 216 -19.89 -10.36 -6.59
CA GLU A 216 -20.59 -11.24 -7.53
C GLU A 216 -19.95 -11.21 -8.92
N ALA A 217 -19.67 -10.02 -9.44
CA ALA A 217 -19.03 -9.85 -10.74
C ALA A 217 -17.62 -10.47 -10.75
N ALA A 218 -16.86 -10.29 -9.67
CA ALA A 218 -15.54 -10.88 -9.50
C ALA A 218 -15.62 -12.43 -9.48
N ALA A 219 -16.57 -13.01 -8.75
CA ALA A 219 -16.75 -14.46 -8.68
C ALA A 219 -17.16 -15.09 -10.03
N LEU A 220 -17.96 -14.41 -10.85
CA LEU A 220 -18.29 -14.86 -12.20
C LEU A 220 -17.06 -14.86 -13.11
N ILE A 221 -16.24 -13.81 -13.03
CA ILE A 221 -14.98 -13.72 -13.75
C ILE A 221 -14.02 -14.83 -13.29
N GLU A 222 -13.94 -15.10 -11.99
CA GLU A 222 -13.12 -16.19 -11.44
C GLU A 222 -13.47 -17.54 -12.09
N GLN A 223 -14.75 -17.90 -12.06
CA GLN A 223 -15.27 -19.17 -12.58
C GLN A 223 -15.04 -19.33 -14.09
N ARG A 224 -15.12 -18.22 -14.83
CA ARG A 224 -14.90 -18.21 -16.29
C ARG A 224 -13.42 -18.29 -16.66
N GLU A 225 -12.57 -17.61 -15.90
CA GLU A 225 -11.17 -17.39 -16.25
C GLU A 225 -10.23 -18.45 -15.69
N PHE A 226 -10.55 -18.97 -14.52
CA PHE A 226 -9.62 -19.75 -13.73
C PHE A 226 -10.14 -21.13 -13.36
N THR A 227 -9.21 -22.07 -13.35
CA THR A 227 -9.41 -23.43 -12.85
C THR A 227 -8.89 -23.49 -11.42
N ALA A 228 -9.77 -23.84 -10.48
CA ALA A 228 -9.40 -24.09 -9.10
C ALA A 228 -8.31 -25.17 -8.98
N THR A 229 -7.40 -24.97 -8.04
CA THR A 229 -6.29 -25.89 -7.79
C THR A 229 -6.35 -26.49 -6.40
N ARG A 230 -5.78 -27.68 -6.27
CA ARG A 230 -5.64 -28.40 -5.00
C ARG A 230 -4.17 -28.67 -4.75
N LEU A 231 -3.68 -28.18 -3.62
CA LEU A 231 -2.32 -28.38 -3.15
C LEU A 231 -2.33 -29.28 -1.92
N VAL A 232 -1.73 -30.47 -2.05
CA VAL A 232 -1.44 -31.34 -0.91
C VAL A 232 0.06 -31.27 -0.65
N ALA A 233 0.43 -31.06 0.61
CA ALA A 233 1.82 -31.02 1.03
C ALA A 233 1.98 -31.62 2.43
N GLU A 234 3.08 -32.32 2.63
CA GLU A 234 3.45 -32.97 3.88
C GLU A 234 4.96 -32.84 4.11
N THR A 235 5.36 -33.06 5.36
CA THR A 235 6.76 -33.22 5.75
C THR A 235 6.97 -34.63 6.27
N ASN A 236 8.15 -35.20 6.00
CA ASN A 236 8.51 -36.52 6.54
C ASN A 236 8.79 -36.52 8.06
N ARG A 237 8.78 -35.34 8.70
CA ARG A 237 8.98 -35.12 10.15
C ARG A 237 8.39 -33.78 10.56
N THR A 238 8.01 -33.66 11.83
CA THR A 238 7.51 -32.41 12.42
C THR A 238 8.60 -31.63 13.14
N ALA A 239 9.53 -32.32 13.82
CA ALA A 239 10.71 -31.69 14.42
C ALA A 239 11.82 -31.51 13.36
N VAL A 240 12.25 -30.27 13.15
CA VAL A 240 13.21 -29.88 12.10
C VAL A 240 14.36 -29.11 12.71
N SER A 241 15.59 -29.37 12.30
CA SER A 241 16.76 -28.61 12.73
C SER A 241 17.73 -28.39 11.56
N VAL A 242 18.78 -27.61 11.78
CA VAL A 242 19.83 -27.46 10.77
C VAL A 242 20.45 -28.82 10.45
N SER A 243 20.74 -29.66 11.43
CA SER A 243 21.36 -30.98 11.20
C SER A 243 20.39 -32.02 10.64
N ASP A 244 19.10 -31.89 10.95
CA ASP A 244 18.04 -32.80 10.53
C ASP A 244 16.92 -32.04 9.80
N PRO A 245 17.11 -31.73 8.50
CA PRO A 245 16.18 -30.92 7.70
C PRO A 245 14.94 -31.74 7.32
N ALA A 246 13.78 -31.13 7.07
CA ALA A 246 12.60 -31.87 6.62
C ALA A 246 12.61 -32.03 5.09
N MET A 247 12.19 -33.20 4.59
CA MET A 247 11.77 -33.33 3.20
C MET A 247 10.32 -32.87 3.12
N VAL A 248 10.07 -31.81 2.34
CA VAL A 248 8.74 -31.31 2.01
C VAL A 248 8.36 -31.91 0.67
N SER A 249 7.30 -32.70 0.64
CA SER A 249 6.79 -33.32 -0.58
C SER A 249 5.31 -33.04 -0.75
N GLY A 250 4.85 -33.03 -1.98
CA GLY A 250 3.44 -32.78 -2.25
C GLY A 250 3.06 -32.93 -3.71
N ARG A 251 1.80 -32.61 -3.99
CA ARG A 251 1.22 -32.67 -5.32
C ARG A 251 0.28 -31.49 -5.54
N LEU A 252 0.38 -30.90 -6.72
CA LEU A 252 -0.49 -29.86 -7.23
C LEU A 252 -1.34 -30.41 -8.37
N THR A 253 -2.64 -30.32 -8.23
CA THR A 253 -3.61 -30.71 -9.26
C THR A 253 -4.64 -29.61 -9.47
N THR A 254 -5.40 -29.69 -10.55
CA THR A 254 -6.70 -29.01 -10.64
C THR A 254 -7.68 -29.64 -9.64
N ALA A 255 -8.81 -28.98 -9.40
CA ALA A 255 -9.91 -29.54 -8.59
C ALA A 255 -10.41 -30.90 -9.14
N ASN A 256 -10.33 -31.10 -10.46
CA ASN A 256 -10.70 -32.36 -11.13
C ASN A 256 -9.59 -33.43 -11.12
N GLY A 257 -8.48 -33.19 -10.39
CA GLY A 257 -7.39 -34.14 -10.23
C GLY A 257 -6.35 -34.17 -11.37
N THR A 258 -6.45 -33.28 -12.36
CA THR A 258 -5.45 -33.17 -13.45
C THR A 258 -4.15 -32.59 -12.89
N PRO A 259 -2.98 -33.22 -13.11
CA PRO A 259 -1.71 -32.71 -12.59
C PRO A 259 -1.29 -31.40 -13.26
N ILE A 260 -0.77 -30.46 -12.47
CA ILE A 260 -0.24 -29.18 -12.96
C ILE A 260 1.28 -29.26 -12.95
N ALA A 261 1.90 -29.30 -14.14
CA ALA A 261 3.34 -29.40 -14.31
C ALA A 261 4.03 -28.03 -14.34
N ASN A 262 5.31 -27.99 -13.93
CA ASN A 262 6.15 -26.79 -13.90
C ASN A 262 5.54 -25.62 -13.10
N GLY A 263 4.63 -25.91 -12.17
CA GLY A 263 4.02 -24.92 -11.29
C GLY A 263 5.01 -24.47 -10.22
N PRO A 264 5.26 -23.16 -10.06
CA PRO A 264 6.15 -22.66 -9.02
C PRO A 264 5.55 -22.88 -7.62
N ILE A 265 6.26 -23.63 -6.79
CA ILE A 265 5.91 -23.89 -5.40
C ILE A 265 6.88 -23.12 -4.50
N ARG A 266 6.33 -22.28 -3.63
CA ARG A 266 7.08 -21.58 -2.59
C ARG A 266 6.85 -22.26 -1.25
N VAL A 267 7.93 -22.63 -0.57
CA VAL A 267 7.90 -23.15 0.80
C VAL A 267 8.47 -22.09 1.72
N ARG A 268 7.73 -21.70 2.76
CA ARG A 268 8.09 -20.61 3.67
C ARG A 268 7.91 -20.98 5.14
N VAL A 269 8.88 -20.57 5.96
CA VAL A 269 8.82 -20.60 7.42
C VAL A 269 9.44 -19.32 7.96
N GLY A 270 8.61 -18.39 8.44
CA GLY A 270 9.09 -17.06 8.82
C GLY A 270 9.79 -16.36 7.65
N ALA A 271 11.09 -16.09 7.82
CA ALA A 271 11.96 -15.46 6.82
C ALA A 271 12.63 -16.46 5.86
N ASP A 272 12.63 -17.75 6.16
CA ASP A 272 13.14 -18.77 5.24
C ASP A 272 12.17 -18.96 4.08
N THR A 273 12.67 -18.91 2.85
CA THR A 273 11.89 -19.11 1.62
C THR A 273 12.66 -19.99 0.65
N LEU A 274 12.03 -21.07 0.19
CA LEU A 274 12.53 -21.93 -0.88
C LEU A 274 11.55 -21.92 -2.04
N ILE A 275 12.08 -22.04 -3.25
CA ILE A 275 11.29 -22.16 -4.48
C ILE A 275 11.65 -23.49 -5.13
N THR A 276 10.63 -24.27 -5.47
CA THR A 276 10.75 -25.48 -6.29
C THR A 276 9.66 -25.45 -7.37
N ARG A 277 9.64 -26.44 -8.25
CA ARG A 277 8.60 -26.58 -9.27
C ARG A 277 8.04 -27.99 -9.28
N THR A 278 6.78 -28.11 -9.68
CA THR A 278 6.17 -29.42 -9.90
C THR A 278 6.72 -30.06 -11.17
N ASP A 279 6.83 -31.38 -11.17
CA ASP A 279 7.18 -32.18 -12.34
C ASP A 279 5.96 -32.44 -13.24
N ARG A 280 6.14 -33.26 -14.28
CA ARG A 280 5.08 -33.65 -15.24
C ARG A 280 3.85 -34.33 -14.61
N ASN A 281 3.98 -34.90 -13.41
CA ASN A 281 2.89 -35.56 -12.67
C ASN A 281 2.27 -34.64 -11.61
N GLY A 282 2.68 -33.37 -11.58
CA GLY A 282 2.25 -32.39 -10.59
C GLY A 282 2.91 -32.57 -9.23
N THR A 283 3.91 -33.45 -9.10
CA THR A 283 4.58 -33.72 -7.82
C THR A 283 5.77 -32.80 -7.61
N PHE A 284 6.04 -32.42 -6.36
CA PHE A 284 7.24 -31.67 -5.98
C PHE A 284 7.86 -32.26 -4.72
N ALA A 285 9.17 -32.10 -4.60
CA ALA A 285 9.92 -32.42 -3.39
C ALA A 285 11.05 -31.40 -3.21
N THR A 286 11.26 -30.94 -1.98
CA THR A 286 12.36 -30.05 -1.62
C THR A 286 12.78 -30.24 -0.17
N THR A 287 14.06 -30.06 0.11
CA THR A 287 14.59 -30.18 1.47
C THR A 287 14.53 -28.82 2.17
N TYR A 288 13.71 -28.71 3.20
CA TYR A 288 13.64 -27.54 4.06
C TYR A 288 14.64 -27.67 5.23
N ARG A 289 15.66 -26.81 5.22
CA ARG A 289 16.61 -26.65 6.32
C ARG A 289 16.43 -25.26 6.94
N PRO A 290 16.06 -25.15 8.22
CA PRO A 290 15.82 -23.87 8.85
C PRO A 290 17.16 -23.14 9.03
N LEU A 291 17.27 -21.90 8.54
CA LEU A 291 18.46 -21.05 8.74
C LEU A 291 18.06 -19.70 9.33
N LEU A 292 17.02 -19.08 8.79
CA LEU A 292 16.53 -17.75 9.19
C LEU A 292 15.22 -17.81 9.96
N ALA A 293 14.54 -18.96 9.95
CA ALA A 293 13.34 -19.22 10.71
C ALA A 293 13.58 -19.01 12.20
N ALA A 294 12.62 -18.39 12.88
CA ALA A 294 12.64 -18.28 14.33
C ALA A 294 12.49 -19.66 14.97
N THR A 295 13.14 -19.87 16.11
CA THR A 295 13.00 -21.12 16.87
C THR A 295 11.58 -21.35 17.40
N SER A 296 10.80 -20.27 17.53
CA SER A 296 9.38 -20.30 17.87
C SER A 296 8.45 -20.60 16.70
N ALA A 297 8.96 -20.71 15.46
CA ALA A 297 8.13 -20.99 14.30
C ALA A 297 7.52 -22.39 14.38
N SER A 298 6.19 -22.46 14.23
CA SER A 298 5.41 -23.69 14.39
C SER A 298 4.74 -24.18 13.10
N ASN A 299 4.83 -23.40 12.02
CA ASN A 299 4.09 -23.65 10.79
C ASN A 299 4.99 -23.46 9.56
N LEU A 300 4.88 -24.38 8.62
CA LEU A 300 5.45 -24.31 7.29
C LEU A 300 4.34 -24.11 6.28
N THR A 301 4.43 -23.03 5.51
CA THR A 301 3.46 -22.69 4.49
C THR A 301 4.01 -23.08 3.12
N VAL A 302 3.26 -23.90 2.39
CA VAL A 302 3.50 -24.22 0.99
C VAL A 302 2.47 -23.47 0.16
N THR A 303 2.92 -22.69 -0.82
CA THR A 303 2.05 -21.89 -1.68
C THR A 303 2.37 -22.18 -3.13
N TYR A 304 1.34 -22.43 -3.92
CA TYR A 304 1.38 -22.32 -5.37
C TYR A 304 0.90 -20.93 -5.76
N GLU A 305 1.77 -20.16 -6.43
CA GLU A 305 1.46 -18.82 -6.92
C GLU A 305 1.60 -18.80 -8.44
N PRO A 306 0.49 -18.89 -9.18
CA PRO A 306 0.49 -18.86 -10.64
C PRO A 306 0.97 -17.50 -11.18
N ALA A 307 1.52 -17.50 -12.40
CA ALA A 307 1.83 -16.25 -13.10
C ALA A 307 0.54 -15.46 -13.41
N GLY A 308 0.68 -14.14 -13.64
CA GLY A 308 -0.44 -13.23 -13.89
C GLY A 308 -1.35 -13.61 -15.07
N SER A 309 -0.85 -14.44 -15.99
CA SER A 309 -1.58 -14.93 -17.17
C SER A 309 -1.86 -16.43 -17.17
N ASP A 310 -1.50 -17.14 -16.09
CA ASP A 310 -1.83 -18.56 -15.96
C ASP A 310 -3.35 -18.74 -15.82
N ARG A 311 -3.87 -19.94 -16.13
CA ARG A 311 -5.31 -20.25 -16.00
C ARG A 311 -5.68 -20.84 -14.64
N TYR A 312 -4.74 -20.92 -13.71
CA TYR A 312 -4.94 -21.60 -12.44
C TYR A 312 -5.09 -20.61 -11.30
N LEU A 313 -5.91 -20.94 -10.30
CA LEU A 313 -5.98 -20.21 -9.04
C LEU A 313 -4.80 -20.57 -8.12
N PRO A 314 -4.36 -19.63 -7.26
CA PRO A 314 -3.39 -19.93 -6.22
C PRO A 314 -3.91 -21.01 -5.26
N ALA A 315 -3.00 -21.72 -4.61
CA ALA A 315 -3.35 -22.65 -3.54
C ALA A 315 -2.34 -22.57 -2.40
N ILE A 316 -2.82 -22.71 -1.17
CA ILE A 316 -2.01 -22.64 0.03
C ILE A 316 -2.24 -23.88 0.90
N ARG A 317 -1.16 -24.38 1.51
CA ARG A 317 -1.20 -25.47 2.48
C ARG A 317 -0.27 -25.16 3.64
N THR A 318 -0.80 -25.23 4.86
CA THR A 318 0.00 -25.10 6.08
C THR A 318 0.27 -26.49 6.68
N VAL A 319 1.52 -26.76 7.03
CA VAL A 319 1.98 -28.00 7.65
C VAL A 319 2.60 -27.66 9.02
N PRO A 320 2.16 -28.28 10.13
CA PRO A 320 2.73 -28.02 11.44
C PRO A 320 4.17 -28.57 11.54
N ILE A 321 5.07 -27.77 12.09
CA ILE A 321 6.47 -28.12 12.35
C ILE A 321 6.94 -27.55 13.69
N ALA A 322 8.12 -27.95 14.16
CA ALA A 322 8.78 -27.36 15.31
C ALA A 322 10.29 -27.28 15.03
N ILE A 323 10.90 -26.12 15.30
CA ILE A 323 12.35 -25.95 15.13
C ILE A 323 13.06 -26.48 16.39
N ALA A 324 13.78 -27.59 16.25
CA ALA A 324 14.33 -28.39 17.35
C ALA A 324 15.65 -27.84 17.96
N GLY A 325 15.81 -26.51 18.00
CA GLY A 325 16.96 -25.83 18.61
C GLY A 325 17.75 -24.95 17.64
N GLN A 326 18.77 -24.28 18.17
CA GLN A 326 19.71 -23.46 17.41
C GLN A 326 20.97 -24.26 17.08
N ALA A 327 21.53 -24.05 15.88
CA ALA A 327 22.80 -24.62 15.49
C ALA A 327 23.96 -23.65 15.70
N ASN A 328 25.05 -24.15 16.26
CA ASN A 328 26.26 -23.37 16.49
C ASN A 328 26.86 -22.90 15.16
N THR A 329 27.31 -21.65 15.12
CA THR A 329 27.94 -21.03 13.96
C THR A 329 29.37 -20.60 14.26
N SER A 330 30.18 -20.45 13.22
CA SER A 330 31.48 -19.79 13.31
C SER A 330 31.69 -18.89 12.10
N VAL A 331 32.09 -17.63 12.34
CA VAL A 331 32.58 -16.72 11.31
C VAL A 331 34.11 -16.77 11.31
N THR A 332 34.72 -16.74 10.13
CA THR A 332 36.17 -16.58 9.98
C THR A 332 36.44 -15.53 8.92
N ILE A 333 37.14 -14.46 9.28
CA ILE A 333 37.64 -13.47 8.33
C ILE A 333 38.83 -14.09 7.61
N THR A 334 38.76 -14.16 6.28
CA THR A 334 39.84 -14.68 5.43
C THR A 334 40.72 -13.56 4.90
N GLU A 335 40.16 -12.37 4.69
CA GLU A 335 40.86 -11.19 4.22
C GLU A 335 40.10 -9.95 4.70
N ALA A 336 40.81 -8.94 5.19
CA ALA A 336 40.24 -7.67 5.60
C ALA A 336 41.15 -6.51 5.24
N THR A 337 40.57 -5.31 5.19
CA THR A 337 41.32 -4.07 5.03
C THR A 337 42.14 -3.81 6.29
N GLU A 338 43.47 -3.75 6.19
CA GLU A 338 44.35 -3.49 7.33
C GLU A 338 44.49 -1.99 7.65
N THR A 339 44.35 -1.12 6.65
CA THR A 339 44.53 0.33 6.82
C THR A 339 43.57 1.10 5.92
N THR A 340 42.95 2.14 6.47
CA THR A 340 42.00 2.98 5.72
C THR A 340 42.02 4.43 6.20
N ALA A 341 41.23 5.29 5.56
CA ALA A 341 41.01 6.69 5.92
C ALA A 341 39.59 7.10 5.55
N PHE A 342 39.20 8.36 5.82
CA PHE A 342 37.88 8.87 5.47
C PHE A 342 37.53 8.63 4.00
N SER A 343 36.32 8.15 3.74
CA SER A 343 35.79 7.86 2.40
C SER A 343 36.57 6.80 1.61
N GLN A 344 37.58 6.15 2.20
CA GLN A 344 38.26 5.00 1.60
C GLN A 344 37.49 3.71 1.89
N PRO A 345 37.55 2.70 1.00
CA PRO A 345 36.82 1.46 1.21
C PRO A 345 37.36 0.70 2.42
N VAL A 346 36.44 0.08 3.15
CA VAL A 346 36.68 -0.97 4.15
C VAL A 346 35.95 -2.20 3.64
N ARG A 347 36.68 -3.29 3.44
CA ARG A 347 36.16 -4.57 2.98
C ARG A 347 36.63 -5.70 3.87
N ALA A 348 35.79 -6.70 4.02
CA ALA A 348 36.11 -7.98 4.64
C ALA A 348 35.49 -9.13 3.84
N ASN A 349 36.32 -10.13 3.58
CA ASN A 349 35.93 -11.43 3.06
C ASN A 349 35.86 -12.40 4.23
N ALA A 350 34.72 -13.03 4.42
CA ALA A 350 34.50 -13.97 5.52
C ALA A 350 33.86 -15.26 5.03
N THR A 351 34.07 -16.33 5.80
CA THR A 351 33.39 -17.61 5.64
C THR A 351 32.59 -17.92 6.90
N VAL A 352 31.29 -18.17 6.73
CA VAL A 352 30.38 -18.63 7.77
C VAL A 352 30.25 -20.15 7.68
N ARG A 353 30.40 -20.84 8.82
CA ARG A 353 30.07 -22.26 8.94
C ARG A 353 28.93 -22.44 9.93
N VAL A 354 28.06 -23.40 9.64
CA VAL A 354 26.95 -23.78 10.50
C VAL A 354 27.05 -25.27 10.78
N THR A 355 27.04 -25.64 12.06
CA THR A 355 27.14 -27.04 12.48
C THR A 355 25.95 -27.83 11.95
N GLY A 356 26.23 -28.96 11.27
CA GLY A 356 25.18 -29.81 10.69
C GLY A 356 24.66 -29.40 9.31
N ALA A 357 25.08 -28.23 8.78
CA ALA A 357 24.79 -27.85 7.40
C ALA A 357 25.92 -28.33 6.47
N PRO A 358 25.60 -29.01 5.34
CA PRO A 358 26.60 -29.33 4.32
C PRO A 358 27.04 -28.07 3.55
N ALA A 359 28.16 -28.17 2.82
CA ALA A 359 28.54 -27.16 1.83
C ALA A 359 27.42 -26.98 0.79
N GLY A 360 27.27 -25.77 0.26
CA GLY A 360 26.18 -25.39 -0.64
C GLY A 360 24.81 -25.17 0.02
N ALA A 361 24.67 -25.33 1.34
CA ALA A 361 23.38 -25.20 2.05
C ALA A 361 23.34 -24.07 3.10
N ILE A 362 24.25 -23.09 3.03
CA ILE A 362 24.42 -22.00 4.01
C ILE A 362 24.11 -20.63 3.37
N GLY A 363 23.36 -20.61 2.27
CA GLY A 363 23.02 -19.37 1.55
C GLY A 363 21.99 -18.50 2.28
N GLY A 364 22.12 -17.18 2.13
CA GLY A 364 21.10 -16.21 2.52
C GLY A 364 21.17 -15.70 3.97
N ILE A 365 22.17 -16.11 4.75
CA ILE A 365 22.38 -15.64 6.13
C ILE A 365 22.86 -14.19 6.10
N PRO A 366 22.15 -13.24 6.72
CA PRO A 366 22.59 -11.85 6.76
C PRO A 366 23.78 -11.69 7.71
N VAL A 367 24.80 -10.99 7.21
CA VAL A 367 26.05 -10.70 7.92
C VAL A 367 26.25 -9.20 7.91
N GLU A 368 26.73 -8.68 9.03
CA GLU A 368 27.03 -7.27 9.27
C GLU A 368 28.55 -7.07 9.35
N LEU A 369 29.03 -6.00 8.72
CA LEU A 369 30.36 -5.43 8.95
C LEU A 369 30.21 -4.21 9.86
N SER A 370 30.95 -4.20 10.96
CA SER A 370 31.05 -3.04 11.85
C SER A 370 32.50 -2.65 12.11
N VAL A 371 32.72 -1.37 12.37
CA VAL A 371 34.04 -0.82 12.75
C VAL A 371 33.86 0.03 14.00
N ALA A 372 34.66 -0.23 15.04
CA ALA A 372 34.51 0.39 16.36
C ALA A 372 33.07 0.28 16.91
N GLY A 373 32.41 -0.86 16.69
CA GLY A 373 31.02 -1.11 17.09
C GLY A 373 29.95 -0.40 16.25
N ARG A 374 30.32 0.27 15.15
CA ARG A 374 29.40 0.97 14.26
C ARG A 374 29.13 0.16 13.00
N ARG A 375 27.86 -0.14 12.72
CA ARG A 375 27.44 -0.79 11.46
C ARG A 375 27.90 0.03 10.25
N LEU A 376 28.66 -0.58 9.35
CA LEU A 376 29.06 0.02 8.08
C LEU A 376 28.27 -0.54 6.89
N ALA A 377 28.03 -1.85 6.87
CA ALA A 377 27.40 -2.54 5.75
C ALA A 377 26.76 -3.86 6.20
N THR A 378 25.85 -4.36 5.36
CA THR A 378 25.26 -5.69 5.48
C THR A 378 25.36 -6.44 4.17
N ALA A 379 25.60 -7.73 4.22
CA ALA A 379 25.61 -8.64 3.06
C ALA A 379 24.89 -9.95 3.41
N LYS A 380 24.72 -10.86 2.44
CA LYS A 380 24.20 -12.21 2.66
C LYS A 380 25.23 -13.24 2.24
N THR A 381 25.29 -14.36 2.94
CA THR A 381 26.14 -15.49 2.56
C THR A 381 25.71 -16.10 1.23
N GLY A 382 26.68 -16.53 0.43
CA GLY A 382 26.46 -17.45 -0.68
C GLY A 382 26.17 -18.88 -0.19
N PRO A 383 25.83 -19.81 -1.09
CA PRO A 383 25.50 -21.20 -0.75
C PRO A 383 26.57 -21.91 0.10
N ASP A 384 27.84 -21.59 -0.12
CA ASP A 384 28.99 -22.17 0.61
C ASP A 384 29.36 -21.41 1.89
N GLY A 385 28.56 -20.42 2.30
CA GLY A 385 28.81 -19.60 3.49
C GLY A 385 29.82 -18.47 3.28
N GLN A 386 30.38 -18.31 2.08
CA GLN A 386 31.26 -17.18 1.74
C GLN A 386 30.47 -15.87 1.64
N VAL A 387 31.07 -14.77 2.09
CA VAL A 387 30.50 -13.43 2.01
C VAL A 387 31.60 -12.39 1.84
N GLU A 388 31.38 -11.44 0.93
CA GLU A 388 32.16 -10.20 0.82
C GLU A 388 31.25 -9.05 1.29
N VAL A 389 31.76 -8.23 2.21
CA VAL A 389 31.03 -7.09 2.76
C VAL A 389 31.96 -5.88 2.84
N GLY A 390 31.46 -4.72 2.45
CA GLY A 390 32.26 -3.50 2.52
C GLY A 390 31.50 -2.23 2.21
N SER A 391 32.04 -1.12 2.70
CA SER A 391 31.54 0.25 2.50
C SER A 391 32.67 1.26 2.66
N ALA A 392 32.42 2.53 2.39
CA ALA A 392 33.38 3.60 2.67
C ALA A 392 33.42 3.93 4.18
N LEU A 393 34.60 4.21 4.73
CA LEU A 393 34.72 4.58 6.15
C LEU A 393 34.12 5.99 6.38
N PRO A 394 33.15 6.14 7.30
CA PRO A 394 32.57 7.44 7.63
C PRO A 394 33.54 8.30 8.45
N ALA A 395 33.24 9.59 8.58
CA ALA A 395 34.09 10.55 9.29
C ALA A 395 34.16 10.28 10.81
N ASN A 396 33.08 9.75 11.37
CA ASN A 396 32.85 9.61 12.81
C ASN A 396 33.44 8.32 13.42
N VAL A 397 34.43 7.73 12.77
CA VAL A 397 35.29 6.68 13.32
C VAL A 397 36.61 7.34 13.69
N MET A 398 37.05 7.17 14.93
CA MET A 398 38.30 7.79 15.40
C MET A 398 39.53 7.20 14.71
N THR A 399 40.59 8.01 14.60
CA THR A 399 41.90 7.52 14.15
C THR A 399 42.54 6.56 15.14
N GLY A 400 43.44 5.71 14.66
CA GLY A 400 44.17 4.72 15.46
C GLY A 400 43.76 3.29 15.11
N GLU A 401 44.20 2.34 15.93
CA GLU A 401 43.78 0.93 15.81
C GLU A 401 42.36 0.76 16.37
N VAL A 402 41.47 0.22 15.54
CA VAL A 402 40.08 -0.08 15.92
C VAL A 402 39.72 -1.50 15.50
N ASP A 403 38.73 -2.07 16.17
CA ASP A 403 38.19 -3.38 15.83
C ASP A 403 37.33 -3.29 14.56
N LEU A 404 37.64 -4.14 13.58
CA LEU A 404 36.78 -4.48 12.46
C LEU A 404 36.11 -5.81 12.80
N GLU A 405 34.78 -5.85 12.82
CA GLU A 405 34.02 -7.03 13.19
C GLU A 405 33.06 -7.43 12.06
N VAL A 406 33.04 -8.73 11.77
CA VAL A 406 32.06 -9.36 10.88
C VAL A 406 31.21 -10.33 11.70
N ALA A 407 29.90 -10.10 11.75
CA ALA A 407 28.99 -10.84 12.63
C ALA A 407 27.67 -11.23 11.94
N ILE A 408 27.06 -12.34 12.38
CA ILE A 408 25.72 -12.74 11.92
C ILE A 408 24.65 -11.82 12.54
N ASP A 409 23.82 -11.20 11.70
CA ASP A 409 22.85 -10.16 12.09
C ASP A 409 21.45 -10.70 12.46
N ARG A 410 21.35 -11.72 13.34
CA ARG A 410 20.05 -12.33 13.74
C ARG A 410 20.06 -12.88 15.15
N ARG A 411 19.13 -12.46 16.02
CA ARG A 411 19.06 -12.89 17.45
C ARG A 411 18.18 -14.14 17.64
N ASP A 412 17.13 -14.27 16.83
CA ASP A 412 16.11 -15.30 16.97
C ASP A 412 16.00 -16.13 15.68
N ALA A 413 17.09 -16.80 15.32
CA ALA A 413 17.13 -17.69 14.16
C ALA A 413 17.45 -19.13 14.59
N ALA A 414 17.25 -20.08 13.68
CA ALA A 414 17.65 -21.48 13.85
C ALA A 414 19.18 -21.66 13.88
N VAL A 415 19.94 -20.59 13.66
CA VAL A 415 21.40 -20.54 13.78
C VAL A 415 21.79 -19.52 14.86
N GLU A 416 22.81 -19.84 15.64
CA GLU A 416 23.36 -18.94 16.65
C GLU A 416 24.09 -17.75 16.01
N ARG A 417 24.25 -16.65 16.76
CA ARG A 417 25.17 -15.59 16.37
C ARG A 417 26.61 -16.02 16.59
N SER A 418 27.46 -15.70 15.62
CA SER A 418 28.91 -15.68 15.80
C SER A 418 29.48 -14.45 15.12
N ALA A 419 30.67 -14.07 15.57
CA ALA A 419 31.41 -12.94 15.07
C ALA A 419 32.89 -13.30 14.96
N ALA A 420 33.59 -12.59 14.08
CA ALA A 420 35.04 -12.59 13.99
C ALA A 420 35.53 -11.14 13.95
N THR A 421 36.66 -10.89 14.59
CA THR A 421 37.26 -9.57 14.70
C THR A 421 38.65 -9.58 14.08
N ASP A 422 39.00 -8.49 13.40
CA ASP A 422 40.34 -8.18 12.90
C ASP A 422 40.70 -6.73 13.27
N SER A 423 41.98 -6.36 13.19
CA SER A 423 42.45 -5.00 13.47
C SER A 423 42.43 -4.13 12.21
N LEU A 424 41.95 -2.89 12.34
CA LEU A 424 41.98 -1.88 11.28
C LEU A 424 42.69 -0.61 11.77
N ALA A 425 43.74 -0.20 11.07
CA ALA A 425 44.42 1.06 11.30
C ALA A 425 43.72 2.21 10.55
N VAL A 426 43.08 3.11 11.30
CA VAL A 426 42.40 4.29 10.75
C VAL A 426 43.34 5.49 10.76
N ARG A 427 43.70 5.97 9.56
CA ARG A 427 44.54 7.16 9.39
C ARG A 427 43.71 8.43 9.40
N SER A 428 44.31 9.50 9.96
CA SER A 428 43.76 10.84 9.84
C SER A 428 43.76 11.31 8.38
N THR A 429 42.71 12.01 7.99
CA THR A 429 42.53 12.58 6.66
C THR A 429 42.72 14.10 6.72
N PRO A 430 43.76 14.65 6.09
CA PRO A 430 44.02 16.09 6.10
C PRO A 430 42.83 16.89 5.56
N THR A 431 42.48 17.98 6.25
CA THR A 431 41.41 18.89 5.85
C THR A 431 41.93 20.28 5.48
N ARG A 432 41.14 21.00 4.70
CA ARG A 432 41.39 22.37 4.28
C ARG A 432 40.18 23.22 4.63
N LEU A 433 40.42 24.25 5.44
CA LEU A 433 39.42 25.23 5.82
C LEU A 433 39.71 26.56 5.12
N SER A 434 38.69 27.13 4.48
CA SER A 434 38.74 28.47 3.90
C SER A 434 37.87 29.42 4.70
N LEU A 435 38.32 30.68 4.82
CA LEU A 435 37.61 31.75 5.50
C LEU A 435 37.75 33.05 4.71
N ASN A 436 36.61 33.68 4.47
CA ASN A 436 36.47 35.07 4.10
C ASN A 436 35.64 35.78 5.18
N ALA A 437 36.13 36.91 5.65
CA ALA A 437 35.51 37.66 6.73
C ALA A 437 35.48 39.14 6.35
N THR A 438 34.31 39.75 6.44
CA THR A 438 34.09 41.16 6.10
C THR A 438 33.34 41.84 7.23
N ALA A 439 33.75 43.06 7.58
CA ALA A 439 32.98 43.87 8.52
C ALA A 439 31.58 44.12 7.94
N ALA A 440 30.56 43.92 8.77
CA ALA A 440 29.18 44.27 8.47
C ALA A 440 28.78 45.51 9.29
N ASP A 441 27.60 46.08 8.99
CA ASP A 441 27.06 47.19 9.75
C ASP A 441 26.80 46.80 11.22
N GLU A 442 26.69 47.80 12.10
CA GLU A 442 26.36 47.63 13.53
C GLU A 442 27.37 46.85 14.38
N GLY A 443 28.60 46.66 13.89
CA GLY A 443 29.64 45.98 14.67
C GLY A 443 29.54 44.45 14.63
N ALA A 444 28.97 43.91 13.55
CA ALA A 444 29.02 42.50 13.22
C ALA A 444 30.13 42.19 12.19
N VAL A 445 30.49 40.91 12.08
CA VAL A 445 31.37 40.37 11.03
C VAL A 445 30.60 39.29 10.28
N ALA A 446 30.46 39.46 8.97
CA ALA A 446 29.95 38.41 8.10
C ALA A 446 31.11 37.47 7.75
N VAL A 447 30.94 36.18 8.07
CA VAL A 447 31.90 35.12 7.76
C VAL A 447 31.32 34.19 6.71
N THR A 448 32.15 33.80 5.74
CA THR A 448 31.84 32.78 4.75
C THR A 448 33.04 31.88 4.55
N GLY A 449 32.81 30.60 4.29
CA GLY A 449 33.90 29.69 4.03
C GLY A 449 33.45 28.31 3.58
N ARG A 450 34.42 27.42 3.48
CA ARG A 450 34.23 26.02 3.08
C ARG A 450 35.23 25.12 3.79
N LEU A 451 34.77 23.94 4.20
CA LEU A 451 35.58 22.85 4.71
C LEU A 451 35.59 21.69 3.69
N THR A 452 36.78 21.28 3.29
CA THR A 452 36.99 20.12 2.41
C THR A 452 38.11 19.24 2.94
N THR A 453 38.23 18.02 2.46
CA THR A 453 39.50 17.28 2.51
C THR A 453 40.54 17.96 1.62
N ASP A 454 41.83 17.62 1.77
CA ASP A 454 42.89 18.20 0.94
C ASP A 454 42.77 17.82 -0.56
N ASP A 455 42.18 16.66 -0.86
CA ASP A 455 41.83 16.24 -2.23
C ASP A 455 40.49 16.82 -2.74
N GLY A 456 39.88 17.72 -1.97
CA GLY A 456 38.73 18.54 -2.42
C GLY A 456 37.35 17.92 -2.21
N ARG A 457 37.22 16.80 -1.50
CA ARG A 457 35.90 16.28 -1.10
C ARG A 457 35.27 17.21 -0.08
N VAL A 458 33.98 17.48 -0.24
CA VAL A 458 33.23 18.34 0.68
C VAL A 458 32.95 17.64 2.00
N LEU A 459 33.01 18.38 3.09
CA LEU A 459 32.74 17.87 4.43
C LEU A 459 31.49 18.55 4.98
N ALA A 460 30.35 17.87 4.87
CA ALA A 460 29.06 18.33 5.38
C ALA A 460 28.87 17.98 6.85
N ALA A 461 27.96 18.70 7.52
CA ALA A 461 27.58 18.48 8.91
C ALA A 461 28.77 18.48 9.88
N GLN A 462 29.79 19.29 9.61
CA GLN A 462 30.93 19.50 10.49
C GLN A 462 30.81 20.83 11.20
N GLU A 463 31.14 20.86 12.49
CA GLU A 463 31.12 22.08 13.29
C GLU A 463 32.42 22.87 13.10
N VAL A 464 32.31 24.16 12.79
CA VAL A 464 33.41 25.11 12.69
C VAL A 464 33.22 26.17 13.76
N VAL A 465 34.21 26.29 14.65
CA VAL A 465 34.24 27.32 15.69
C VAL A 465 34.84 28.60 15.12
N ILE A 466 34.16 29.72 15.31
CA ILE A 466 34.66 31.04 14.92
C ILE A 466 35.03 31.83 16.16
N THR A 467 36.25 32.36 16.18
CA THR A 467 36.73 33.26 17.23
C THR A 467 37.06 34.64 16.65
N VAL A 468 36.78 35.69 17.42
CA VAL A 468 37.08 37.09 17.07
C VAL A 468 37.92 37.69 18.18
N ALA A 469 39.13 38.16 17.85
CA ALA A 469 40.14 38.61 18.82
C ALA A 469 40.43 37.60 19.95
N GLY A 470 40.30 36.31 19.65
CA GLY A 470 40.55 35.21 20.59
C GLY A 470 39.36 34.80 21.47
N ALA A 471 38.22 35.51 21.42
CA ALA A 471 36.98 35.10 22.07
C ALA A 471 36.10 34.29 21.10
N GLU A 472 35.45 33.21 21.59
CA GLU A 472 34.49 32.44 20.79
C GLU A 472 33.28 33.30 20.46
N ALA A 473 33.03 33.48 19.15
CA ALA A 473 31.95 34.31 18.63
C ALA A 473 30.75 33.47 18.16
N GLY A 474 30.97 32.20 17.80
CA GLY A 474 29.91 31.27 17.40
C GLY A 474 30.42 29.93 16.87
N ARG A 475 29.48 29.01 16.66
CA ARG A 475 29.70 27.67 16.08
C ARG A 475 28.79 27.51 14.88
N ILE A 476 29.36 27.13 13.73
CA ILE A 476 28.65 27.05 12.46
C ILE A 476 28.78 25.63 11.90
N VAL A 477 27.67 25.02 11.52
CA VAL A 477 27.67 23.70 10.88
C VAL A 477 27.77 23.86 9.37
N THR A 478 28.62 23.06 8.72
CA THR A 478 28.73 23.07 7.26
C THR A 478 27.52 22.42 6.59
N ASP A 479 27.07 23.02 5.48
CA ASP A 479 25.98 22.50 4.65
C ASP A 479 26.41 21.28 3.80
N GLY A 480 25.49 20.76 2.98
CA GLY A 480 25.73 19.62 2.08
C GLY A 480 26.88 19.81 1.08
N ASP A 481 27.26 21.06 0.78
CA ASP A 481 28.38 21.41 -0.11
C ASP A 481 29.69 21.71 0.68
N GLY A 482 29.65 21.51 1.99
CA GLY A 482 30.74 21.82 2.93
C GLY A 482 30.92 23.32 3.17
N ARG A 483 29.96 24.16 2.79
CA ARG A 483 30.03 25.62 2.98
C ARG A 483 29.43 26.04 4.32
N TYR A 484 29.88 27.19 4.82
CA TYR A 484 29.29 27.82 5.99
C TYR A 484 29.22 29.34 5.79
N ARG A 485 28.18 29.97 6.32
CA ARG A 485 27.96 31.42 6.28
C ARG A 485 27.18 31.86 7.51
N GLU A 486 27.66 32.89 8.19
CA GLU A 486 26.94 33.50 9.32
C GLU A 486 27.36 34.96 9.54
N THR A 487 26.54 35.73 10.25
CA THR A 487 26.88 37.08 10.71
C THR A 487 27.00 37.06 12.23
N LEU A 488 28.20 37.33 12.75
CA LEU A 488 28.54 37.19 14.17
C LEU A 488 28.76 38.57 14.80
N SER A 489 28.34 38.76 16.04
CA SER A 489 28.58 40.02 16.77
C SER A 489 30.05 40.11 17.21
N VAL A 490 30.68 41.27 17.00
CA VAL A 490 32.05 41.52 17.45
C VAL A 490 32.02 41.91 18.93
N PRO A 491 32.87 41.32 19.80
CA PRO A 491 33.01 41.77 21.18
C PRO A 491 33.25 43.29 21.27
N ASN A 492 32.68 43.93 22.30
CA ASN A 492 32.70 45.40 22.46
C ASN A 492 34.10 45.98 22.68
N ASP A 493 35.11 45.13 22.90
CA ASP A 493 36.49 45.51 23.24
C ASP A 493 37.33 45.94 22.02
N ILE A 494 36.79 45.85 20.80
CA ILE A 494 37.47 46.23 19.56
C ILE A 494 36.96 47.60 19.10
N GLU A 495 37.79 48.63 19.01
CA GLU A 495 37.31 49.97 18.62
C GLU A 495 37.07 50.10 17.09
N ARG A 496 36.35 51.15 16.66
CA ARG A 496 36.17 51.43 15.21
C ARG A 496 37.50 51.89 14.61
N GLY A 497 37.88 51.32 13.47
CA GLY A 497 39.19 51.56 12.84
C GLY A 497 40.29 50.60 13.30
N GLU A 498 40.04 49.76 14.31
CA GLU A 498 40.95 48.69 14.69
C GLU A 498 40.74 47.42 13.84
N SER A 499 41.82 46.64 13.70
CA SER A 499 41.80 45.35 13.03
C SER A 499 41.65 44.21 14.04
N ALA A 500 40.66 43.35 13.81
CA ALA A 500 40.42 42.14 14.60
C ALA A 500 40.87 40.90 13.83
N ALA A 501 41.56 39.99 14.51
CA ALA A 501 41.82 38.65 13.99
C ALA A 501 40.56 37.80 14.11
N VAL A 502 40.01 37.37 12.98
CA VAL A 502 38.91 36.40 12.89
C VAL A 502 39.52 35.05 12.52
N THR A 503 39.37 34.05 13.39
CA THR A 503 39.89 32.70 13.15
C THR A 503 38.72 31.72 13.07
N ALA A 504 38.69 30.94 11.99
CA ALA A 504 37.85 29.77 11.89
C ALA A 504 38.68 28.53 12.21
N SER A 505 38.16 27.61 13.02
CA SER A 505 38.82 26.36 13.39
C SER A 505 37.85 25.18 13.37
N PHE A 506 38.31 24.09 12.77
CA PHE A 506 37.74 22.74 12.84
C PHE A 506 38.74 21.87 13.61
N ASP A 507 38.34 21.20 14.68
CA ASP A 507 39.26 20.43 15.54
C ASP A 507 39.37 18.94 15.14
N GLY A 508 38.40 18.42 14.37
CA GLY A 508 38.35 17.01 13.98
C GLY A 508 38.13 16.05 15.15
N ALA A 509 37.75 16.54 16.33
CA ALA A 509 37.63 15.71 17.53
C ALA A 509 36.58 14.61 17.36
N GLY A 510 36.92 13.38 17.78
CA GLY A 510 36.04 12.21 17.64
C GLY A 510 35.85 11.70 16.21
N SER A 511 36.71 12.13 15.27
CA SER A 511 36.65 11.76 13.85
C SER A 511 37.98 11.19 13.34
N ASN A 512 38.01 10.77 12.07
CA ASN A 512 39.22 10.45 11.30
C ASN A 512 39.68 11.60 10.40
N LEU A 513 39.20 12.82 10.68
CA LEU A 513 39.55 14.03 9.96
C LEU A 513 40.57 14.84 10.79
N GLU A 514 41.59 15.37 10.13
CA GLU A 514 42.56 16.24 10.77
C GLU A 514 41.96 17.63 10.99
N GLY A 515 42.25 18.25 12.14
CA GLY A 515 41.83 19.63 12.40
C GLY A 515 42.49 20.64 11.44
N ALA A 516 41.79 21.73 11.15
CA ALA A 516 42.28 22.83 10.32
C ALA A 516 41.86 24.18 10.90
N ALA A 517 42.73 25.19 10.81
CA ALA A 517 42.43 26.56 11.25
C ALA A 517 42.94 27.59 10.24
N VAL A 518 42.22 28.70 10.12
CA VAL A 518 42.56 29.81 9.22
C VAL A 518 42.20 31.14 9.86
N THR A 519 43.12 32.11 9.79
CA THR A 519 42.94 33.45 10.37
C THR A 519 42.94 34.53 9.29
N ARG A 520 42.02 35.50 9.42
CA ARG A 520 41.94 36.70 8.59
C ARG A 520 41.85 37.95 9.47
N GLN A 521 42.40 39.06 8.99
CA GLN A 521 42.29 40.35 9.65
C GLN A 521 41.10 41.12 9.05
N VAL A 522 40.24 41.66 9.90
CA VAL A 522 39.09 42.48 9.50
C VAL A 522 39.17 43.82 10.20
N THR A 523 39.21 44.91 9.45
CA THR A 523 39.20 46.27 10.00
C THR A 523 37.78 46.81 10.04
N ARG A 524 37.33 47.35 11.19
CA ARG A 524 36.02 48.01 11.27
C ARG A 524 36.03 49.33 10.49
N PRO A 525 35.06 49.59 9.59
CA PRO A 525 34.97 50.86 8.89
C PRO A 525 34.75 52.01 9.88
N GLN A 526 35.49 53.12 9.69
CA GLN A 526 35.23 54.37 10.41
C GLN A 526 33.97 55.01 9.82
N SER A 527 33.00 55.38 10.67
CA SER A 527 31.86 56.17 10.20
C SER A 527 32.35 57.58 9.87
N ASN A 528 32.57 57.88 8.59
CA ASN A 528 32.73 59.25 8.16
C ASN A 528 31.35 59.93 8.20
N GLY A 529 31.05 60.56 9.33
CA GLY A 529 29.96 61.53 9.41
C GLY A 529 30.36 62.78 8.63
N ALA A 530 29.83 62.95 7.42
CA ALA A 530 29.82 64.24 6.73
C ALA A 530 28.66 64.30 5.74
N SER A 531 27.59 64.96 6.18
CA SER A 531 26.70 65.72 5.32
C SER A 531 27.52 66.85 4.67
N ASP A 532 27.56 66.95 3.34
CA ASP A 532 27.51 68.26 2.69
C ASP A 532 27.15 68.17 1.20
N THR A 533 26.32 69.13 0.82
CA THR A 533 25.81 69.44 -0.51
C THR A 533 26.86 70.14 -1.37
N SER A 534 26.90 69.87 -2.68
CA SER A 534 27.00 70.85 -3.80
C SER A 534 27.56 70.24 -5.10
N GLU A 535 26.64 70.02 -6.06
CA GLU A 535 26.60 70.60 -7.41
C GLU A 535 27.89 70.84 -8.27
N VAL A 536 27.86 70.22 -9.47
CA VAL A 536 28.11 70.73 -10.85
C VAL A 536 29.20 70.03 -11.70
N ASP A 537 28.74 69.60 -12.89
CA ASP A 537 29.37 69.33 -14.22
C ASP A 537 30.66 68.49 -14.30
N GLY A 538 30.82 67.52 -15.20
CA GLY A 538 30.05 67.11 -16.37
C GLY A 538 30.92 66.20 -17.26
N VAL A 539 30.27 65.58 -18.26
CA VAL A 539 30.80 64.74 -19.36
C VAL A 539 30.78 63.22 -19.13
N THR A 540 30.29 62.57 -20.19
CA THR A 540 29.55 61.32 -20.39
C THR A 540 30.38 60.10 -20.78
N GLU A 541 29.67 58.95 -20.86
CA GLU A 541 29.98 57.62 -21.44
C GLU A 541 30.33 56.55 -20.39
N ASP A 542 29.72 55.37 -20.30
CA ASP A 542 28.63 54.69 -21.02
C ASP A 542 28.14 53.50 -20.14
N VAL A 543 26.95 53.02 -20.47
CA VAL A 543 26.02 52.01 -19.95
C VAL A 543 26.54 50.76 -19.21
N GLY A 544 25.80 50.35 -18.17
CA GLY A 544 25.81 48.98 -17.63
C GLY A 544 24.91 48.75 -16.38
N VAL A 545 23.59 48.76 -16.58
CA VAL A 545 22.52 48.58 -15.57
C VAL A 545 22.42 47.13 -15.07
N ALA A 546 22.29 46.94 -13.75
CA ALA A 546 21.24 46.15 -13.05
C ALA A 546 21.75 45.63 -11.69
N GLU A 547 21.00 45.54 -10.58
CA GLU A 547 19.66 45.94 -10.18
C GLU A 547 19.63 45.84 -8.64
N ASN A 548 18.82 46.68 -8.00
CA ASN A 548 18.55 46.68 -6.57
C ASN A 548 17.90 45.37 -6.12
N VAL A 549 18.32 44.81 -4.98
CA VAL A 549 17.44 43.97 -4.16
C VAL A 549 17.45 44.49 -2.73
N GLY A 550 16.41 45.26 -2.44
CA GLY A 550 16.07 45.71 -1.11
C GLY A 550 15.57 44.57 -0.23
N VAL A 551 15.91 44.69 1.04
CA VAL A 551 15.40 43.88 2.15
C VAL A 551 13.87 43.92 2.17
N ARG A 552 13.23 42.75 2.07
CA ARG A 552 11.83 42.56 2.42
C ARG A 552 11.74 41.38 3.38
N LEU A 553 11.44 41.71 4.64
CA LEU A 553 10.95 40.78 5.65
C LEU A 553 9.63 40.17 5.16
N PHE A 554 9.62 38.85 4.98
CA PHE A 554 8.39 38.07 4.96
C PHE A 554 8.36 37.20 6.22
N LEU A 555 7.37 37.51 7.06
CA LEU A 555 6.91 36.71 8.20
C LEU A 555 5.60 36.07 7.76
N VAL A 556 5.64 34.80 7.34
CA VAL A 556 4.55 33.80 7.30
C VAL A 556 5.32 32.47 7.14
N GLY A 557 5.29 31.50 8.07
CA GLY A 557 4.14 30.74 8.55
C GLY A 557 4.25 29.35 7.92
N GLY A 558 4.20 28.27 8.70
CA GLY A 558 4.27 26.91 8.15
C GLY A 558 4.66 25.84 9.15
N LEU A 559 3.67 25.45 9.95
CA LEU A 559 3.62 24.24 10.77
C LEU A 559 3.59 23.03 9.82
N ILE A 560 4.50 22.05 10.00
CA ILE A 560 4.31 20.70 9.46
C ILE A 560 4.44 19.72 10.61
N VAL A 561 3.28 19.26 11.08
CA VAL A 561 3.10 17.97 11.73
C VAL A 561 3.36 16.91 10.66
N VAL A 562 4.45 16.16 10.83
CA VAL A 562 4.64 14.87 10.14
C VAL A 562 4.28 13.81 11.16
N GLY A 563 3.27 12.99 10.88
CA GLY A 563 2.97 11.90 11.80
C GLY A 563 1.94 10.85 11.42
N VAL A 564 1.14 10.99 10.37
CA VAL A 564 0.33 9.86 9.85
C VAL A 564 0.04 10.13 8.37
N LEU A 565 0.71 9.42 7.46
CA LEU A 565 0.32 9.14 6.05
C LEU A 565 1.48 8.37 5.38
N LEU A 566 1.67 7.12 5.82
CA LEU A 566 2.66 6.20 5.24
C LEU A 566 2.04 4.91 4.69
N VAL A 567 0.83 4.99 4.13
CA VAL A 567 0.20 3.82 3.48
C VAL A 567 -0.32 4.08 2.06
N ILE A 568 -0.54 5.32 1.61
CA ILE A 568 -0.98 5.58 0.22
C ILE A 568 0.14 6.28 -0.55
N GLY A 569 1.05 5.49 -1.13
CA GLY A 569 2.24 6.03 -1.77
C GLY A 569 3.01 5.04 -2.63
N SER A 570 2.33 4.14 -3.33
CA SER A 570 2.97 3.37 -4.40
C SER A 570 1.97 2.93 -5.46
N ARG A 571 1.62 3.82 -6.41
CA ARG A 571 1.33 3.39 -7.80
C ARG A 571 1.14 4.44 -8.90
N SER A 572 1.58 5.68 -8.76
CA SER A 572 1.68 6.59 -9.92
C SER A 572 3.01 6.39 -10.66
N GLY A 573 3.05 5.45 -11.62
CA GLY A 573 4.26 5.24 -12.42
C GLY A 573 4.19 4.14 -13.48
N ARG A 574 3.30 4.25 -14.49
CA ARG A 574 3.46 3.55 -15.76
C ARG A 574 3.11 4.47 -16.94
N ALA A 575 4.13 4.99 -17.62
CA ALA A 575 4.18 5.13 -19.08
C ALA A 575 5.49 5.80 -19.54
N TRP A 576 6.56 5.02 -19.77
CA TRP A 576 7.46 5.30 -20.91
C TRP A 576 8.33 4.10 -21.32
N GLY A 577 8.05 3.58 -22.52
CA GLY A 577 9.02 3.53 -23.61
C GLY A 577 10.25 2.62 -23.50
N ARG A 578 10.14 1.45 -24.15
CA ARG A 578 11.25 0.63 -24.69
C ARG A 578 12.36 1.50 -25.31
N ARG A 579 13.62 1.30 -24.91
CA ARG A 579 14.81 1.06 -25.78
C ARG A 579 16.10 0.85 -24.99
N PHE A 580 16.98 0.01 -25.56
CA PHE A 580 18.27 -0.53 -25.12
C PHE A 580 18.15 -1.76 -24.18
N GLY A 581 18.45 -2.99 -24.58
CA GLY A 581 19.28 -3.47 -25.68
C GLY A 581 20.69 -3.82 -25.20
N SER A 582 20.84 -5.07 -24.78
CA SER A 582 22.03 -5.95 -24.82
C SER A 582 23.37 -5.44 -24.26
N GLN A 583 23.92 -6.18 -23.27
CA GLN A 583 25.16 -6.93 -23.50
C GLN A 583 25.48 -7.96 -22.40
N LEU A 584 26.01 -9.10 -22.86
CA LEU A 584 26.79 -10.16 -22.18
C LEU A 584 25.97 -11.18 -21.37
N GLY A 585 25.87 -12.46 -21.75
CA GLY A 585 26.49 -13.22 -22.84
C GLY A 585 26.95 -14.57 -22.32
N LEU A 586 26.31 -15.68 -22.73
CA LEU A 586 26.89 -17.02 -22.71
C LEU A 586 26.36 -17.84 -23.89
N VAL A 587 27.25 -17.97 -24.87
CA VAL A 587 27.56 -19.13 -25.71
C VAL A 587 26.56 -20.30 -25.67
N ALA A 588 25.92 -20.56 -26.81
CA ALA A 588 25.51 -21.91 -27.20
C ALA A 588 25.84 -22.10 -28.68
N GLU A 589 26.78 -23.00 -28.91
CA GLU A 589 27.37 -23.38 -30.18
C GLU A 589 26.39 -24.21 -31.02
N SER A 590 26.40 -23.95 -32.32
CA SER A 590 25.57 -24.58 -33.34
C SER A 590 25.90 -26.07 -33.53
N ALA A 591 24.88 -26.91 -33.70
CA ALA A 591 24.99 -28.16 -34.45
C ALA A 591 23.67 -28.47 -35.17
N ASP A 592 23.82 -28.82 -36.45
CA ASP A 592 22.81 -28.95 -37.49
C ASP A 592 21.75 -30.05 -37.31
N ASN A 593 20.52 -29.68 -37.65
CA ASN A 593 19.61 -30.29 -38.62
C ASN A 593 19.76 -31.79 -38.96
N VAL A 594 18.85 -32.65 -38.46
CA VAL A 594 18.33 -33.84 -39.17
C VAL A 594 16.91 -34.18 -38.66
N SER A 595 15.89 -34.04 -39.52
CA SER A 595 14.62 -34.76 -39.39
C SER A 595 14.83 -36.26 -39.65
N PRO A 596 14.07 -37.14 -38.99
CA PRO A 596 13.28 -38.07 -39.80
C PRO A 596 11.86 -38.33 -39.27
N ASP A 597 10.96 -38.28 -40.24
CA ASP A 597 9.89 -39.24 -40.59
C ASP A 597 9.46 -40.34 -39.59
N SER A 598 8.12 -40.42 -39.48
CA SER A 598 7.23 -41.56 -39.28
C SER A 598 7.83 -42.91 -38.86
N THR A 599 7.32 -43.48 -37.77
CA THR A 599 6.90 -44.90 -37.73
C THR A 599 6.04 -45.19 -36.50
N THR A 600 4.81 -45.63 -36.76
CA THR A 600 3.98 -46.44 -35.86
C THR A 600 4.69 -47.76 -35.55
N PRO A 601 4.49 -48.32 -34.35
CA PRO A 601 4.11 -49.74 -34.32
C PRO A 601 2.92 -50.02 -33.42
N SER A 602 2.01 -50.81 -33.98
CA SER A 602 1.02 -51.64 -33.30
C SER A 602 1.70 -52.86 -32.66
N SER A 603 1.29 -53.25 -31.44
CA SER A 603 0.85 -54.63 -31.13
C SER A 603 0.74 -54.91 -29.61
N ALA A 604 -0.49 -55.23 -29.21
CA ALA A 604 -0.93 -56.34 -28.35
C ALA A 604 -0.54 -56.45 -26.86
N ALA A 605 -1.59 -56.28 -26.05
CA ALA A 605 -2.21 -57.27 -25.16
C ALA A 605 -1.45 -57.82 -23.94
N ALA A 606 -2.04 -57.57 -22.77
CA ALA A 606 -2.20 -58.56 -21.71
C ALA A 606 -3.59 -58.37 -21.05
N GLU A 607 -4.40 -59.41 -21.13
CA GLU A 607 -5.72 -59.59 -20.51
C GLU A 607 -5.63 -59.98 -19.02
N GLY A 608 -6.74 -59.76 -18.30
CA GLY A 608 -7.16 -60.47 -17.09
C GLY A 608 -7.44 -59.53 -15.90
N ALA A 609 -8.61 -59.52 -15.25
CA ALA A 609 -9.82 -60.31 -15.38
C ALA A 609 -10.92 -59.65 -14.50
N GLU A 610 -12.18 -59.82 -14.93
CA GLU A 610 -13.40 -60.03 -14.12
C GLU A 610 -13.98 -58.85 -13.29
N THR A 611 -14.98 -58.15 -13.85
CA THR A 611 -16.44 -58.41 -13.76
C THR A 611 -17.07 -58.13 -12.39
N GLY A 612 -17.76 -56.99 -12.34
CA GLY A 612 -18.90 -56.74 -11.45
C GLY A 612 -19.93 -55.94 -12.24
N THR A 613 -20.84 -56.64 -12.91
CA THR A 613 -22.08 -56.07 -13.43
C THR A 613 -22.99 -55.81 -12.24
N ASP A 614 -23.43 -54.57 -12.03
CA ASP A 614 -24.84 -54.23 -11.80
C ASP A 614 -25.05 -52.71 -11.68
N ALA A 615 -26.14 -52.26 -12.31
CA ALA A 615 -26.75 -50.93 -12.28
C ALA A 615 -26.03 -49.76 -13.00
N SER A 616 -26.12 -49.73 -14.34
CA SER A 616 -26.30 -48.46 -15.05
C SER A 616 -27.65 -47.87 -14.65
N GLY A 617 -27.68 -47.12 -13.55
CA GLY A 617 -28.60 -46.00 -13.42
C GLY A 617 -28.04 -44.86 -14.26
N ASP A 618 -28.84 -44.32 -15.15
CA ASP A 618 -28.52 -43.11 -15.91
C ASP A 618 -28.26 -41.97 -14.91
N THR A 619 -26.99 -41.77 -14.53
CA THR A 619 -26.60 -40.78 -13.52
C THR A 619 -26.08 -39.58 -14.28
N THR A 620 -26.86 -38.51 -14.31
CA THR A 620 -26.47 -37.30 -15.04
C THR A 620 -25.28 -36.61 -14.35
N PRO A 621 -24.45 -35.82 -15.06
CA PRO A 621 -23.36 -35.06 -14.46
C PRO A 621 -23.78 -34.20 -13.26
N GLU A 622 -25.04 -33.74 -13.23
CA GLU A 622 -25.60 -32.96 -12.13
C GLU A 622 -25.95 -33.81 -10.90
N ASP A 623 -26.41 -35.06 -11.09
CA ASP A 623 -26.62 -35.99 -9.97
C ASP A 623 -25.26 -36.28 -9.27
N THR A 624 -24.17 -36.36 -10.05
CA THR A 624 -22.82 -36.45 -9.49
C THR A 624 -22.35 -35.16 -8.79
N ALA A 625 -22.95 -34.01 -9.08
CA ALA A 625 -22.64 -32.75 -8.41
C ALA A 625 -23.34 -32.65 -7.04
N PHE A 626 -24.61 -33.08 -6.93
CA PHE A 626 -25.31 -33.16 -5.64
C PHE A 626 -24.67 -34.19 -4.70
N ASP A 627 -24.17 -35.32 -5.23
CA ASP A 627 -23.41 -36.28 -4.42
C ASP A 627 -22.06 -35.71 -3.92
N ARG A 628 -21.41 -34.85 -4.71
CA ARG A 628 -20.22 -34.11 -4.26
C ARG A 628 -20.56 -33.08 -3.19
N ALA A 629 -21.68 -32.36 -3.32
CA ALA A 629 -22.14 -31.43 -2.29
C ALA A 629 -22.40 -32.16 -0.95
N ARG A 630 -23.05 -33.33 -0.98
CA ARG A 630 -23.25 -34.18 0.21
C ARG A 630 -21.94 -34.71 0.81
N THR A 631 -20.96 -35.01 -0.04
CA THR A 631 -19.63 -35.42 0.41
C THR A 631 -18.90 -34.27 1.13
N ALA A 632 -19.00 -33.04 0.62
CA ALA A 632 -18.44 -31.85 1.27
C ALA A 632 -19.11 -31.56 2.63
N LEU A 633 -20.44 -31.69 2.74
CA LEU A 633 -21.14 -31.62 4.04
C LEU A 633 -20.58 -32.65 5.04
N SER A 634 -20.36 -33.87 4.59
CA SER A 634 -19.82 -34.96 5.43
C SER A 634 -18.36 -34.73 5.84
N ALA A 635 -17.61 -33.93 5.09
CA ALA A 635 -16.23 -33.54 5.38
C ALA A 635 -16.14 -32.31 6.32
N GLY A 636 -17.27 -31.69 6.68
CA GLY A 636 -17.29 -30.47 7.47
C GLY A 636 -16.97 -29.21 6.67
N GLU A 637 -17.25 -29.21 5.37
CA GLU A 637 -17.00 -28.10 4.44
C GLU A 637 -18.37 -27.52 3.94
N PRO A 638 -19.13 -26.80 4.78
CA PRO A 638 -20.49 -26.36 4.45
C PRO A 638 -20.55 -25.37 3.29
N ASP A 639 -19.59 -24.44 3.19
CA ASP A 639 -19.55 -23.44 2.12
C ASP A 639 -19.31 -24.07 0.75
N ASP A 640 -18.40 -25.04 0.67
CA ASP A 640 -18.12 -25.78 -0.56
C ASP A 640 -19.36 -26.59 -0.99
N ALA A 641 -20.08 -27.19 -0.03
CA ALA A 641 -21.29 -27.93 -0.33
C ALA A 641 -22.39 -27.03 -0.93
N VAL A 642 -22.63 -25.86 -0.34
CA VAL A 642 -23.64 -24.91 -0.83
C VAL A 642 -23.25 -24.38 -2.21
N ARG A 643 -21.99 -24.00 -2.42
CA ARG A 643 -21.50 -23.51 -3.73
C ARG A 643 -21.65 -24.57 -4.83
N ILE A 644 -21.33 -25.84 -4.55
CA ILE A 644 -21.50 -26.94 -5.52
C ILE A 644 -22.98 -27.19 -5.83
N ALA A 645 -23.84 -27.22 -4.81
CA ALA A 645 -25.27 -27.48 -4.98
C ALA A 645 -25.99 -26.36 -5.73
N TYR A 646 -25.68 -25.10 -5.41
CA TYR A 646 -26.22 -23.94 -6.13
C TYR A 646 -25.83 -23.95 -7.62
N ALA A 647 -24.56 -24.23 -7.93
CA ALA A 647 -24.09 -24.32 -9.31
C ALA A 647 -24.80 -25.43 -10.10
N ALA A 648 -25.02 -26.59 -9.47
CA ALA A 648 -25.75 -27.71 -10.07
C ALA A 648 -27.23 -27.37 -10.33
N MET A 649 -27.91 -26.74 -9.37
CA MET A 649 -29.29 -26.28 -9.50
C MET A 649 -29.42 -25.25 -10.63
N ARG A 650 -28.54 -24.24 -10.64
CA ARG A 650 -28.56 -23.16 -11.62
C ARG A 650 -28.32 -23.67 -13.05
N SER A 651 -27.43 -24.66 -13.22
CA SER A 651 -27.18 -25.30 -14.51
C SER A 651 -28.43 -25.98 -15.08
N ARG A 652 -29.31 -26.51 -14.24
CA ARG A 652 -30.57 -27.13 -14.69
C ARG A 652 -31.65 -26.11 -15.02
N LEU A 653 -31.81 -25.10 -14.17
CA LEU A 653 -32.91 -24.15 -14.28
C LEU A 653 -32.71 -23.03 -15.33
N GLY A 654 -31.53 -22.91 -15.99
CA GLY A 654 -31.28 -21.75 -16.86
C GLY A 654 -30.14 -21.86 -17.86
N LEU A 655 -30.38 -22.51 -19.00
CA LEU A 655 -29.54 -22.36 -20.20
C LEU A 655 -30.29 -21.68 -21.35
N SER A 656 -30.46 -20.36 -21.22
CA SER A 656 -30.35 -19.41 -22.34
C SER A 656 -29.01 -18.67 -22.19
N GLU A 657 -28.30 -18.35 -23.28
CA GLU A 657 -27.02 -17.63 -23.24
C GLU A 657 -27.11 -16.26 -22.51
N SER A 658 -28.31 -15.69 -22.38
CA SER A 658 -28.58 -14.49 -21.58
C SER A 658 -28.45 -14.71 -20.06
N ASP A 659 -28.78 -15.91 -19.57
CA ASP A 659 -28.98 -16.19 -18.13
C ASP A 659 -27.69 -16.63 -17.43
N ALA A 660 -26.65 -16.98 -18.22
CA ALA A 660 -25.31 -17.30 -17.74
C ALA A 660 -24.58 -16.07 -17.14
N THR A 661 -25.07 -14.86 -17.41
CA THR A 661 -24.49 -13.60 -16.93
C THR A 661 -25.20 -13.00 -15.72
N ALA A 662 -26.38 -13.51 -15.35
CA ALA A 662 -27.18 -12.98 -14.25
C ALA A 662 -26.46 -13.20 -12.89
N THR A 663 -26.62 -12.29 -11.94
CA THR A 663 -26.21 -12.54 -10.56
C THR A 663 -27.14 -13.56 -9.88
N HIS A 664 -26.80 -14.08 -8.70
CA HIS A 664 -27.67 -15.05 -8.01
C HIS A 664 -29.00 -14.43 -7.56
N TRP A 665 -28.99 -13.14 -7.20
CA TRP A 665 -30.21 -12.39 -6.92
C TRP A 665 -30.95 -11.96 -8.18
N GLU A 666 -30.28 -11.68 -9.29
CA GLU A 666 -30.95 -11.47 -10.58
C GLU A 666 -31.59 -12.75 -11.09
N PHE A 667 -30.90 -13.88 -10.98
CA PHE A 667 -31.43 -15.21 -11.26
C PHE A 667 -32.63 -15.50 -10.35
N TYR A 668 -32.53 -15.23 -9.05
CA TYR A 668 -33.67 -15.30 -8.14
C TYR A 668 -34.83 -14.41 -8.59
N ARG A 669 -34.56 -13.15 -8.96
CA ARG A 669 -35.59 -12.20 -9.42
C ARG A 669 -36.22 -12.61 -10.75
N GLN A 670 -35.48 -13.28 -11.62
CA GLN A 670 -35.96 -13.77 -12.91
C GLN A 670 -36.82 -15.02 -12.73
N GLN A 671 -36.41 -15.92 -11.83
CA GLN A 671 -37.07 -17.20 -11.58
C GLN A 671 -38.20 -17.13 -10.55
N LYS A 672 -38.21 -16.14 -9.65
CA LYS A 672 -39.30 -16.00 -8.65
C LYS A 672 -40.67 -15.79 -9.29
N ASP A 673 -40.71 -15.22 -10.50
CA ASP A 673 -41.96 -14.96 -11.22
C ASP A 673 -42.43 -16.20 -12.02
N ASP A 674 -41.62 -17.27 -12.06
CA ASP A 674 -42.00 -18.56 -12.61
C ASP A 674 -42.82 -19.36 -11.57
N THR A 675 -44.07 -19.63 -11.91
CA THR A 675 -45.00 -20.39 -11.04
C THR A 675 -44.61 -21.86 -10.81
N THR A 676 -43.62 -22.38 -11.55
CA THR A 676 -43.13 -23.75 -11.42
C THR A 676 -42.01 -23.90 -10.39
N VAL A 677 -41.40 -22.78 -9.96
CA VAL A 677 -40.29 -22.73 -9.01
C VAL A 677 -40.80 -22.37 -7.61
N ASP A 678 -40.37 -23.10 -6.58
CA ASP A 678 -40.72 -22.75 -5.20
C ASP A 678 -39.86 -21.56 -4.74
N GLN A 679 -40.49 -20.39 -4.63
CA GLN A 679 -39.83 -19.14 -4.24
C GLN A 679 -39.14 -19.21 -2.88
N THR A 680 -39.67 -20.00 -1.94
CA THR A 680 -39.11 -20.10 -0.58
C THR A 680 -37.83 -20.91 -0.62
N GLN A 681 -37.86 -22.04 -1.34
CA GLN A 681 -36.68 -22.87 -1.56
C GLN A 681 -35.63 -22.10 -2.36
N LEU A 682 -36.02 -21.42 -3.44
CA LEU A 682 -35.09 -20.67 -4.26
C LEU A 682 -34.40 -19.57 -3.45
N ARG A 683 -35.16 -18.82 -2.63
CA ARG A 683 -34.62 -17.82 -1.73
C ARG A 683 -33.64 -18.42 -0.72
N THR A 684 -33.99 -19.56 -0.11
CA THR A 684 -33.13 -20.27 0.86
C THR A 684 -31.79 -20.66 0.25
N VAL A 685 -31.80 -21.17 -0.98
CA VAL A 685 -30.55 -21.52 -1.68
C VAL A 685 -29.76 -20.26 -2.04
N THR A 686 -30.42 -19.21 -2.53
CA THR A 686 -29.78 -17.93 -2.88
C THR A 686 -29.08 -17.29 -1.68
N GLU A 687 -29.75 -17.16 -0.52
CA GLU A 687 -29.19 -16.58 0.71
C GLU A 687 -28.04 -17.44 1.29
N ALA A 688 -28.17 -18.77 1.25
CA ALA A 688 -27.10 -19.66 1.70
C ALA A 688 -25.88 -19.58 0.76
N TYR A 689 -26.08 -19.47 -0.55
CA TYR A 689 -25.01 -19.28 -1.53
C TYR A 689 -24.30 -17.95 -1.33
N GLU A 690 -25.06 -16.88 -1.09
CA GLU A 690 -24.53 -15.55 -0.76
C GLU A 690 -23.58 -15.63 0.43
N THR A 691 -24.04 -16.27 1.51
CA THR A 691 -23.24 -16.46 2.72
C THR A 691 -21.99 -17.30 2.43
N ALA A 692 -22.13 -18.43 1.74
CA ALA A 692 -21.02 -19.34 1.42
C ALA A 692 -19.95 -18.75 0.49
N ALA A 693 -20.31 -17.75 -0.31
CA ALA A 693 -19.44 -17.17 -1.32
C ALA A 693 -18.86 -15.80 -0.90
N PHE A 694 -19.58 -15.04 -0.09
CA PHE A 694 -19.27 -13.62 0.14
C PHE A 694 -19.26 -13.20 1.61
N ALA A 695 -19.87 -13.96 2.52
CA ALA A 695 -19.85 -13.61 3.95
C ALA A 695 -18.52 -14.01 4.62
N PRO A 696 -18.07 -13.26 5.66
CA PRO A 696 -16.86 -13.59 6.42
C PRO A 696 -17.03 -14.84 7.29
N ASP A 697 -18.27 -15.14 7.67
CA ASP A 697 -18.63 -16.32 8.44
C ASP A 697 -19.10 -17.45 7.52
N SER A 698 -18.64 -18.66 7.83
CA SER A 698 -19.07 -19.88 7.13
C SER A 698 -20.55 -20.16 7.35
N VAL A 699 -21.23 -20.71 6.35
CA VAL A 699 -22.62 -21.12 6.45
C VAL A 699 -22.78 -22.13 7.60
N ALA A 700 -23.76 -21.87 8.47
CA ALA A 700 -24.09 -22.80 9.53
C ALA A 700 -24.43 -24.19 8.94
N PRO A 701 -23.92 -25.30 9.52
CA PRO A 701 -24.09 -26.65 8.94
C PRO A 701 -25.54 -27.02 8.64
N ASP A 702 -26.48 -26.65 9.49
CA ASP A 702 -27.91 -26.92 9.30
C ASP A 702 -28.47 -26.13 8.09
N THR A 703 -28.10 -24.86 7.95
CA THR A 703 -28.45 -24.03 6.78
C THR A 703 -27.85 -24.58 5.49
N ALA A 704 -26.63 -25.10 5.54
CA ALA A 704 -25.99 -25.74 4.39
C ALA A 704 -26.72 -27.02 3.96
N ILE A 705 -27.19 -27.83 4.92
CA ILE A 705 -28.02 -29.02 4.64
C ILE A 705 -29.34 -28.63 3.98
N ASP A 706 -30.01 -27.61 4.51
CA ASP A 706 -31.28 -27.11 3.98
C ASP A 706 -31.11 -26.58 2.54
N ALA A 707 -30.05 -25.81 2.30
CA ALA A 707 -29.74 -25.28 0.98
C ALA A 707 -29.38 -26.37 -0.05
N VAL A 708 -28.60 -27.38 0.33
CA VAL A 708 -28.26 -28.51 -0.57
C VAL A 708 -29.51 -29.33 -0.90
N THR A 709 -30.38 -29.57 0.08
CA THR A 709 -31.67 -30.26 -0.13
C THR A 709 -32.58 -29.47 -1.05
N ALA A 710 -32.77 -28.18 -0.76
CA ALA A 710 -33.60 -27.29 -1.57
C ALA A 710 -33.08 -27.19 -3.02
N SER A 711 -31.76 -27.15 -3.21
CA SER A 711 -31.12 -27.14 -4.54
C SER A 711 -31.44 -28.39 -5.37
N ASP A 712 -31.36 -29.57 -4.77
CA ASP A 712 -31.64 -30.85 -5.44
C ASP A 712 -33.14 -30.99 -5.76
N GLU A 713 -34.01 -30.56 -4.84
CA GLU A 713 -35.47 -30.57 -5.06
C GLU A 713 -35.89 -29.64 -6.20
N LEU A 714 -35.34 -28.41 -6.24
CA LEU A 714 -35.59 -27.46 -7.32
C LEU A 714 -35.09 -27.98 -8.66
N ALA A 715 -33.90 -28.59 -8.68
CA ALA A 715 -33.32 -29.20 -9.88
C ALA A 715 -34.05 -30.50 -10.31
N GLY A 716 -34.77 -31.15 -9.41
CA GLY A 716 -35.47 -32.41 -9.66
C GLY A 716 -36.87 -32.26 -10.27
N ARG A 717 -37.50 -31.08 -10.15
CA ARG A 717 -38.88 -30.85 -10.63
C ARG A 717 -39.03 -30.76 -12.15
N ASP A 718 -37.99 -30.42 -12.90
CA ASP A 718 -38.02 -30.46 -14.37
C ASP A 718 -38.19 -31.89 -14.93
N ARG A 719 -37.86 -32.93 -14.16
CA ARG A 719 -38.13 -34.33 -14.58
C ARG A 719 -39.60 -34.72 -14.49
N GLN A 720 -40.43 -33.96 -13.77
CA GLN A 720 -41.85 -34.29 -13.55
C GLN A 720 -42.80 -33.54 -14.50
N ALA A 721 -42.29 -32.56 -15.26
CA ALA A 721 -43.07 -31.79 -16.23
C ALA A 721 -43.07 -32.39 -17.66
N ASP A 722 -42.21 -33.38 -17.91
CA ASP A 722 -42.02 -34.03 -19.23
C ASP A 722 -42.51 -35.51 -19.29
N ASP A 723 -43.23 -35.97 -18.26
CA ASP A 723 -44.02 -37.23 -18.22
C ASP A 723 -45.53 -36.91 -18.08
#